data_AF-A0A946MSX9-F1
#
_entry.id   AF-A0A946MSX9-F1
#
_cell.length_a   1.000
_cell.length_b   1.000
_cell.length_c   1.000
_cell.angle_alpha   90.00
_cell.angle_beta   90.00
_cell.angle_gamma   90.00
#
_symmetry.space_group_name_H-M   'P 1'
#
loop_
_entity.id
_entity.type
_entity.pdbx_description
1 polymer ?
#
loop_
_entity_poly.entity_id
_entity_poly.type
_entity_poly.pdbx_seq_one_letter_code
_entity_poly.pdbx_strand_id
1 'polypeptide(L)'
;AFRVDMRLRPYGDSGALVGAFSALELYYQEQGREWERYAMVKARPITGTAAAKTGLMAMLSAFVYRRYTDFSVIAALRSMKSMMRAEVTRLGIEADVKRGSGGIREIEFIAQSLQLIHGGRMPGLRLQSLLPTLQALMQADVLPTQQAQRLSDHYRLLRRVEHGLQGMADRQTQALPTEPLDKAKLAILVGYASWEALDGDLVVARGEVDAVFSALIADPNDQSSNELVVSQTRFSALNAETLTVLGYRHPGLTWETVGSLLDSPWVASLQGEGRQRFEAFLPLLCEMAAHEANPDNALTRALPFVRAVCRRSAYLVLLQENPAALKHLLSLVAASTWVADRLASRPELLDELLHEAQLFSAPSRDEIKALVRQQLLRIPEEDLEGQMGALSRIKEGAILRVAASELSGTLPVMQVSDNLTFLAEVMIEQAIAVARAELVQRHGEPQAEQVGFAVMAYGKLGGIELSYGSDLDLVFVFNGADGQTAGPKVIDNSRFYTRLAQRVTHVLSAQMFSGRLYEVDLRLRPDGDSGLVATTLTGFRRYQLESAWTWEHQALVRSRTVAGDPSLRASLEQLRREVLTMPRDALVLSVAVRDMRHKMLTEQVSMNRGVERFDIKRDQGGIVDIEFVVQYLVLAHASEYPALAQWSDVIRLLETLEQVGVLSADQAAVLSSRYLIYRSALHGLALQGADTQVEPGAHVAGREQVKRVTEALLPGLQAT
;
A
#
# COMPACT_ATOMS: atom_id res chain seq x y z
N ALA A 1 47.63 -7.29 -29.79
CA ALA A 1 46.45 -8.06 -29.34
C ALA A 1 46.09 -7.59 -27.93
N PHE A 2 44.80 -7.44 -27.60
CA PHE A 2 44.37 -7.07 -26.25
C PHE A 2 44.51 -8.26 -25.29
N ARG A 3 44.79 -7.99 -24.01
CA ARG A 3 44.61 -9.00 -22.95
C ARG A 3 43.10 -9.18 -22.72
N VAL A 4 42.63 -10.42 -22.74
CA VAL A 4 41.21 -10.76 -22.55
C VAL A 4 41.04 -11.40 -21.19
N ASP A 5 40.11 -10.86 -20.39
CA ASP A 5 39.75 -11.39 -19.08
C ASP A 5 38.29 -11.88 -19.10
N MET A 6 38.10 -13.18 -18.89
CA MET A 6 36.79 -13.85 -18.94
C MET A 6 36.25 -14.18 -17.55
N ARG A 7 36.88 -13.70 -16.47
CA ARG A 7 36.55 -14.08 -15.08
C ARG A 7 35.22 -13.56 -14.56
N LEU A 8 34.67 -12.52 -15.19
CA LEU A 8 33.39 -11.91 -14.81
C LEU A 8 32.17 -12.65 -15.38
N ARG A 9 32.37 -13.79 -16.07
CA ARG A 9 31.27 -14.62 -16.56
C ARG A 9 30.62 -15.41 -15.41
N PRO A 10 29.35 -15.83 -15.54
CA PRO A 10 28.71 -16.72 -14.57
C PRO A 10 29.57 -17.93 -14.21
N TYR A 11 29.61 -18.24 -12.92
CA TYR A 11 30.47 -19.29 -12.33
C TYR A 11 31.98 -19.05 -12.46
N GLY A 12 32.42 -17.85 -12.86
CA GLY A 12 33.82 -17.45 -12.92
C GLY A 12 34.66 -18.37 -13.79
N ASP A 13 35.87 -18.70 -13.33
CA ASP A 13 36.82 -19.54 -14.10
C ASP A 13 36.35 -20.97 -14.33
N SER A 14 35.47 -21.49 -13.48
CA SER A 14 34.90 -22.83 -13.61
C SER A 14 33.67 -22.89 -14.52
N GLY A 15 33.14 -21.72 -14.92
CA GLY A 15 31.96 -21.61 -15.77
C GLY A 15 32.24 -21.85 -17.26
N ALA A 16 31.21 -22.26 -17.99
CA ALA A 16 31.24 -22.35 -19.44
C ALA A 16 31.66 -21.00 -20.05
N LEU A 17 32.50 -21.03 -21.08
CA LEU A 17 32.97 -19.82 -21.77
C LEU A 17 31.84 -19.08 -22.51
N VAL A 18 30.81 -19.81 -22.91
CA VAL A 18 29.64 -19.29 -23.64
C VAL A 18 28.38 -19.87 -23.00
N GLY A 19 27.40 -19.01 -22.71
CA GLY A 19 26.10 -19.40 -22.15
C GLY A 19 24.96 -19.06 -23.10
N ALA A 20 23.93 -19.91 -23.12
CA ALA A 20 22.66 -19.59 -23.77
C ALA A 20 21.91 -18.49 -22.98
N PHE A 21 21.04 -17.73 -23.65
CA PHE A 21 20.27 -16.66 -23.00
C PHE A 21 19.40 -17.19 -21.84
N SER A 22 18.75 -18.34 -22.01
CA SER A 22 17.96 -18.98 -20.95
C SER A 22 18.81 -19.37 -19.73
N ALA A 23 20.04 -19.83 -19.95
CA ALA A 23 20.95 -20.17 -18.86
C ALA A 23 21.45 -18.92 -18.11
N LEU A 24 21.71 -17.83 -18.84
CA LEU A 24 22.06 -16.54 -18.24
C LEU A 24 20.91 -15.95 -17.43
N GLU A 25 19.70 -16.02 -17.96
CA GLU A 25 18.50 -15.55 -17.28
C GLU A 25 18.26 -16.31 -15.98
N LEU A 26 18.30 -17.64 -16.03
CA LEU A 26 18.16 -18.48 -14.84
C LEU A 26 19.22 -18.18 -13.79
N TYR A 27 20.49 -18.05 -14.21
CA TYR A 27 21.59 -17.72 -13.31
C TYR A 27 21.35 -16.39 -12.57
N TYR A 28 21.02 -15.33 -13.29
CA TYR A 28 20.82 -14.01 -12.68
C TYR A 28 19.54 -13.93 -11.84
N GLN A 29 18.51 -14.72 -12.17
CA GLN A 29 17.29 -14.81 -11.37
C GLN A 29 17.50 -15.56 -10.04
N GLU A 30 18.22 -16.68 -10.07
CA GLU A 30 18.34 -17.57 -8.91
C GLU A 30 19.58 -17.28 -8.05
N GLN A 31 20.70 -16.94 -8.68
CA GLN A 31 22.03 -16.90 -8.06
C GLN A 31 22.70 -15.52 -8.16
N GLY A 32 22.11 -14.60 -8.94
CA GLY A 32 22.69 -13.29 -9.23
C GLY A 32 22.88 -12.45 -7.97
N ARG A 33 24.15 -12.18 -7.66
CA ARG A 33 24.60 -11.44 -6.48
C ARG A 33 24.54 -9.94 -6.69
N GLU A 34 24.49 -9.19 -5.60
CA GLU A 34 24.39 -7.72 -5.66
C GLU A 34 25.62 -7.05 -6.30
N TRP A 35 26.83 -7.59 -6.13
CA TRP A 35 28.02 -7.09 -6.83
C TRP A 35 27.98 -7.37 -8.35
N GLU A 36 27.28 -8.42 -8.78
CA GLU A 36 27.11 -8.71 -10.21
C GLU A 36 26.17 -7.70 -10.85
N ARG A 37 25.15 -7.22 -10.12
CA ARG A 37 24.32 -6.09 -10.58
C ARG A 37 25.17 -4.86 -10.81
N TYR A 38 26.04 -4.53 -9.85
CA TYR A 38 26.99 -3.43 -9.98
C TYR A 38 27.88 -3.57 -11.23
N ALA A 39 28.44 -4.76 -11.48
CA ALA A 39 29.24 -5.02 -12.67
C ALA A 39 28.42 -4.88 -13.97
N MET A 40 27.18 -5.38 -13.97
CA MET A 40 26.30 -5.40 -15.14
C MET A 40 25.77 -4.02 -15.55
N VAL A 41 25.88 -2.98 -14.71
CA VAL A 41 25.59 -1.58 -15.10
C VAL A 41 26.40 -1.17 -16.33
N LYS A 42 27.63 -1.70 -16.47
CA LYS A 42 28.55 -1.37 -17.58
C LYS A 42 28.43 -2.33 -18.77
N ALA A 43 27.61 -3.38 -18.67
CA ALA A 43 27.48 -4.38 -19.72
C ALA A 43 26.89 -3.76 -21.00
N ARG A 44 27.55 -4.02 -22.13
CA ARG A 44 27.09 -3.58 -23.46
C ARG A 44 27.44 -4.64 -24.51
N PRO A 45 26.49 -5.06 -25.35
CA PRO A 45 26.78 -5.99 -26.43
C PRO A 45 27.61 -5.31 -27.52
N ILE A 46 28.71 -5.95 -27.91
CA ILE A 46 29.63 -5.46 -28.95
C ILE A 46 29.20 -5.98 -30.33
N THR A 47 28.89 -7.28 -30.44
CA THR A 47 28.53 -7.99 -31.68
C THR A 47 27.13 -8.61 -31.62
N GLY A 48 26.66 -9.20 -32.72
CA GLY A 48 25.35 -9.88 -32.81
C GLY A 48 24.26 -9.07 -33.52
N THR A 49 23.11 -9.72 -33.77
CA THR A 49 21.95 -9.11 -34.44
C THR A 49 21.25 -8.09 -33.54
N ALA A 50 20.54 -7.13 -34.12
CA ALA A 50 19.80 -6.13 -33.35
C ALA A 50 18.81 -6.76 -32.35
N ALA A 51 18.07 -7.79 -32.78
CA ALA A 51 17.14 -8.52 -31.92
C ALA A 51 17.83 -9.19 -30.72
N ALA A 52 18.98 -9.84 -30.94
CA ALA A 52 19.73 -10.47 -29.85
C ALA A 52 20.29 -9.44 -28.86
N LYS A 53 20.78 -8.30 -29.37
CA LYS A 53 21.25 -7.19 -28.52
C LYS A 53 20.12 -6.63 -27.65
N THR A 54 18.95 -6.39 -28.24
CA THR A 54 17.77 -5.89 -27.50
C THR A 54 17.31 -6.89 -26.45
N GLY A 55 17.20 -8.18 -26.80
CA GLY A 55 16.78 -9.23 -25.87
C GLY A 55 17.73 -9.38 -24.68
N LEU A 56 19.04 -9.40 -24.93
CA LEU A 56 20.04 -9.47 -23.87
C LEU A 56 19.99 -8.23 -22.95
N MET A 57 19.88 -7.04 -23.53
CA MET A 57 19.80 -5.81 -22.73
C MET A 57 18.52 -5.72 -21.92
N ALA A 58 17.39 -6.22 -22.42
CA ALA A 58 16.14 -6.30 -21.67
C ALA A 58 16.27 -7.21 -20.44
N MET A 59 16.85 -8.41 -20.62
CA MET A 59 17.14 -9.36 -19.55
C MET A 59 18.06 -8.75 -18.49
N LEU A 60 19.20 -8.18 -18.92
CA LEU A 60 20.15 -7.56 -18.00
C LEU A 60 19.54 -6.34 -17.29
N SER A 61 18.76 -5.52 -17.99
CA SER A 61 18.07 -4.38 -17.37
C SER A 61 17.07 -4.81 -16.30
N ALA A 62 16.37 -5.93 -16.50
CA ALA A 62 15.44 -6.46 -15.50
C ALA A 62 16.17 -6.99 -14.25
N PHE A 63 17.35 -7.58 -14.44
CA PHE A 63 18.21 -8.02 -13.33
C PHE A 63 18.85 -6.86 -12.55
N VAL A 64 19.35 -5.85 -13.27
CA VAL A 64 20.12 -4.72 -12.69
C VAL A 64 19.21 -3.68 -12.03
N TYR A 65 18.11 -3.29 -12.68
CA TYR A 65 17.30 -2.13 -12.28
C TYR A 65 15.93 -2.56 -11.71
N ARG A 66 15.89 -2.86 -10.42
CA ARG A 66 14.65 -3.27 -9.71
C ARG A 66 13.64 -2.13 -9.64
N ARG A 67 12.36 -2.42 -9.93
CA ARG A 67 11.27 -1.42 -9.85
C ARG A 67 11.04 -0.91 -8.42
N TYR A 68 11.33 -1.75 -7.43
CA TYR A 68 11.36 -1.41 -6.01
C TYR A 68 12.78 -1.58 -5.50
N THR A 69 13.38 -0.50 -5.04
CA THR A 69 14.68 -0.55 -4.38
C THR A 69 14.44 -1.05 -2.96
N ASP A 70 14.87 -2.27 -2.65
CA ASP A 70 14.79 -2.78 -1.29
C ASP A 70 16.08 -2.44 -0.50
N PHE A 71 16.00 -2.51 0.82
CA PHE A 71 17.11 -2.21 1.71
C PHE A 71 18.30 -3.17 1.54
N SER A 72 18.09 -4.36 0.94
CA SER A 72 19.19 -5.29 0.65
C SER A 72 20.15 -4.75 -0.40
N VAL A 73 19.67 -3.94 -1.37
CA VAL A 73 20.53 -3.24 -2.32
C VAL A 73 21.39 -2.21 -1.60
N ILE A 74 20.79 -1.44 -0.67
CA ILE A 74 21.52 -0.43 0.11
C ILE A 74 22.59 -1.07 1.00
N ALA A 75 22.25 -2.15 1.72
CA ALA A 75 23.18 -2.89 2.55
C ALA A 75 24.34 -3.51 1.74
N ALA A 76 24.04 -4.03 0.54
CA ALA A 76 25.07 -4.56 -0.35
C ALA A 76 26.01 -3.47 -0.89
N LEU A 77 25.47 -2.29 -1.22
CA LEU A 77 26.29 -1.12 -1.58
C LEU A 77 27.18 -0.70 -0.40
N ARG A 78 26.67 -0.68 0.82
CA ARG A 78 27.47 -0.39 2.03
C ARG A 78 28.60 -1.41 2.23
N SER A 79 28.30 -2.71 2.08
CA SER A 79 29.32 -3.78 2.15
C SER A 79 30.40 -3.62 1.07
N MET A 80 30.01 -3.30 -0.18
CA MET A 80 30.96 -3.02 -1.26
C MET A 80 31.82 -1.78 -0.96
N LYS A 81 31.23 -0.70 -0.45
CA LYS A 81 31.93 0.52 -0.01
C LYS A 81 33.00 0.20 1.06
N SER A 82 32.62 -0.57 2.09
CA SER A 82 33.52 -0.99 3.17
C SER A 82 34.66 -1.88 2.65
N MET A 83 34.34 -2.85 1.78
CA MET A 83 35.34 -3.72 1.14
C MET A 83 36.34 -2.92 0.30
N MET A 84 35.88 -1.93 -0.46
CA MET A 84 36.74 -1.05 -1.25
C MET A 84 37.74 -0.30 -0.37
N ARG A 85 37.29 0.24 0.78
CA ARG A 85 38.17 0.93 1.75
C ARG A 85 39.16 -0.02 2.43
N ALA A 86 38.68 -1.16 2.93
CA ALA A 86 39.52 -2.16 3.58
C ALA A 86 40.62 -2.69 2.63
N GLU A 87 40.32 -2.84 1.34
CA GLU A 87 41.30 -3.22 0.33
C GLU A 87 42.43 -2.18 0.19
N VAL A 88 42.09 -0.88 0.18
CA VAL A 88 43.07 0.21 0.06
C VAL A 88 44.01 0.22 1.26
N THR A 89 43.45 0.17 2.47
CA THR A 89 44.24 0.12 3.72
C THR A 89 45.14 -1.12 3.75
N ARG A 90 44.60 -2.29 3.42
CA ARG A 90 45.34 -3.57 3.47
C ARG A 90 46.50 -3.62 2.49
N LEU A 91 46.34 -3.05 1.30
CA LEU A 91 47.38 -3.06 0.25
C LEU A 91 48.33 -1.86 0.34
N GLY A 92 48.04 -0.85 1.18
CA GLY A 92 48.87 0.35 1.31
C GLY A 92 48.91 1.20 0.04
N ILE A 93 47.84 1.21 -0.75
CA ILE A 93 47.77 1.81 -2.10
C ILE A 93 47.12 3.20 -2.11
N GLU A 94 47.29 3.99 -1.06
CA GLU A 94 46.69 5.33 -0.96
C GLU A 94 47.17 6.28 -2.07
N ALA A 95 48.36 6.07 -2.64
CA ALA A 95 48.86 6.88 -3.74
C ALA A 95 48.37 6.41 -5.14
N ASP A 96 47.47 5.42 -5.22
CA ASP A 96 46.91 4.89 -6.47
C ASP A 96 45.77 5.78 -6.96
N VAL A 97 45.90 6.36 -8.16
CA VAL A 97 44.92 7.33 -8.71
C VAL A 97 43.55 6.71 -8.99
N LYS A 98 43.49 5.38 -9.14
CA LYS A 98 42.26 4.65 -9.42
C LYS A 98 41.63 4.11 -8.14
N ARG A 99 42.41 3.43 -7.32
CA ARG A 99 41.92 2.63 -6.19
C ARG A 99 42.01 3.35 -4.84
N GLY A 100 42.95 4.27 -4.67
CA GLY A 100 43.12 5.03 -3.42
C GLY A 100 41.93 5.94 -3.11
N SER A 101 41.90 6.50 -1.90
CA SER A 101 40.82 7.40 -1.46
C SER A 101 40.65 8.58 -2.43
N GLY A 102 39.41 8.90 -2.79
CA GLY A 102 39.10 9.94 -3.76
C GLY A 102 39.42 9.59 -5.22
N GLY A 103 39.73 8.32 -5.52
CA GLY A 103 40.16 7.86 -6.83
C GLY A 103 39.04 7.63 -7.84
N ILE A 104 39.42 7.26 -9.07
CA ILE A 104 38.49 6.99 -10.19
C ILE A 104 37.38 5.98 -9.79
N ARG A 105 37.76 4.94 -9.05
CA ARG A 105 36.84 3.86 -8.63
C ARG A 105 35.72 4.38 -7.72
N GLU A 106 35.99 5.38 -6.88
CA GLU A 106 34.98 5.96 -6.00
C GLU A 106 33.98 6.82 -6.79
N ILE A 107 34.42 7.55 -7.82
CA ILE A 107 33.50 8.27 -8.71
C ILE A 107 32.59 7.29 -9.47
N GLU A 108 33.16 6.20 -9.98
CA GLU A 108 32.39 5.13 -10.64
C GLU A 108 31.36 4.53 -9.67
N PHE A 109 31.79 4.27 -8.42
CA PHE A 109 30.91 3.76 -7.38
C PHE A 109 29.78 4.73 -7.06
N ILE A 110 30.05 6.03 -6.93
CA ILE A 110 29.02 7.06 -6.67
C ILE A 110 27.93 7.01 -7.73
N ALA A 111 28.33 7.11 -9.00
CA ALA A 111 27.36 7.13 -10.10
C ALA A 111 26.59 5.80 -10.20
N GLN A 112 27.28 4.66 -10.18
CA GLN A 112 26.66 3.35 -10.34
C GLN A 112 25.73 2.99 -9.16
N SER A 113 26.07 3.40 -7.94
CA SER A 113 25.20 3.22 -6.77
C SER A 113 23.88 3.96 -6.96
N LEU A 114 23.93 5.22 -7.39
CA LEU A 114 22.73 6.00 -7.68
C LEU A 114 21.94 5.43 -8.86
N GLN A 115 22.61 4.85 -9.87
CA GLN A 115 21.93 4.11 -10.95
C GLN A 115 21.18 2.88 -10.44
N LEU A 116 21.77 2.11 -9.52
CA LEU A 116 21.12 0.94 -8.93
C LEU A 116 19.93 1.34 -8.05
N ILE A 117 20.06 2.44 -7.30
CA ILE A 117 19.00 2.93 -6.41
C ILE A 117 17.81 3.51 -7.19
N HIS A 118 18.09 4.32 -8.22
CA HIS A 118 17.05 5.12 -8.90
C HIS A 118 16.70 4.61 -10.30
N GLY A 119 17.59 3.86 -10.97
CA GLY A 119 17.42 3.46 -12.37
C GLY A 119 16.23 2.55 -12.63
N GLY A 120 15.74 1.83 -11.62
CA GLY A 120 14.48 1.08 -11.72
C GLY A 120 13.26 1.95 -11.99
N ARG A 121 13.17 3.09 -11.30
CA ARG A 121 12.09 4.08 -11.40
C ARG A 121 12.34 5.12 -12.50
N MET A 122 13.61 5.37 -12.81
CA MET A 122 14.05 6.40 -13.77
C MET A 122 14.86 5.75 -14.90
N PRO A 123 14.21 5.30 -16.00
CA PRO A 123 14.90 4.67 -17.13
C PRO A 123 16.01 5.52 -17.76
N GLY A 124 15.91 6.86 -17.68
CA GLY A 124 16.94 7.79 -18.16
C GLY A 124 18.29 7.66 -17.46
N LEU A 125 18.35 7.01 -16.29
CA LEU A 125 19.59 6.75 -15.56
C LEU A 125 20.28 5.45 -15.98
N ARG A 126 19.72 4.65 -16.90
CA ARG A 126 20.25 3.31 -17.27
C ARG A 126 21.36 3.37 -18.32
N LEU A 127 22.27 4.34 -18.20
CA LEU A 127 23.35 4.60 -19.14
C LEU A 127 24.63 3.82 -18.75
N GLN A 128 25.41 3.32 -19.71
CA GLN A 128 26.65 2.58 -19.42
C GLN A 128 27.87 3.49 -19.20
N SER A 129 27.82 4.73 -19.68
CA SER A 129 28.97 5.66 -19.67
C SER A 129 28.87 6.65 -18.51
N LEU A 130 29.97 6.85 -17.79
CA LEU A 130 29.96 7.61 -16.52
C LEU A 130 29.56 9.09 -16.69
N LEU A 131 30.17 9.81 -17.63
CA LEU A 131 29.90 11.24 -17.80
C LEU A 131 28.44 11.53 -18.19
N PRO A 132 27.84 10.80 -19.18
CA PRO A 132 26.39 10.88 -19.41
C PRO A 132 25.55 10.52 -18.18
N THR A 133 25.96 9.53 -17.39
CA THR A 133 25.27 9.19 -16.13
C THR A 133 25.29 10.34 -15.14
N LEU A 134 26.43 11.00 -14.90
CA LEU A 134 26.51 12.15 -13.98
C LEU A 134 25.61 13.31 -14.45
N GLN A 135 25.56 13.55 -15.76
CA GLN A 135 24.65 14.53 -16.35
C GLN A 135 23.17 14.14 -16.17
N ALA A 136 22.83 12.86 -16.35
CA ALA A 136 21.47 12.37 -16.16
C ALA A 136 21.04 12.42 -14.69
N LEU A 137 21.96 12.13 -13.75
CA LEU A 137 21.73 12.24 -12.31
C LEU A 137 21.48 13.69 -11.88
N MET A 138 22.18 14.65 -12.48
CA MET A 138 21.92 16.08 -12.31
C MET A 138 20.55 16.48 -12.85
N GLN A 139 20.20 16.07 -14.09
CA GLN A 139 18.92 16.42 -14.70
C GLN A 139 17.71 15.81 -13.97
N ALA A 140 17.92 14.68 -13.30
CA ALA A 140 16.90 13.99 -12.51
C ALA A 140 16.82 14.48 -11.05
N ASP A 141 17.61 15.50 -10.66
CA ASP A 141 17.71 16.04 -9.31
C ASP A 141 18.07 14.97 -8.24
N VAL A 142 18.82 13.94 -8.66
CA VAL A 142 19.33 12.89 -7.77
C VAL A 142 20.66 13.32 -7.15
N LEU A 143 21.46 14.10 -7.88
CA LEU A 143 22.72 14.65 -7.42
C LEU A 143 22.73 16.17 -7.65
N PRO A 144 23.10 16.99 -6.64
CA PRO A 144 23.19 18.44 -6.78
C PRO A 144 24.04 18.86 -7.99
N THR A 145 23.58 19.88 -8.71
CA THR A 145 24.22 20.34 -9.96
C THR A 145 25.72 20.63 -9.79
N GLN A 146 26.08 21.34 -8.71
CA GLN A 146 27.49 21.65 -8.42
C GLN A 146 28.33 20.38 -8.20
N GLN A 147 27.77 19.40 -7.47
CA GLN A 147 28.46 18.16 -7.14
C GLN A 147 28.65 17.27 -8.37
N ALA A 148 27.63 17.14 -9.22
CA ALA A 148 27.71 16.40 -10.48
C ALA A 148 28.76 16.98 -11.44
N GLN A 149 28.82 18.31 -11.52
CA GLN A 149 29.82 19.01 -12.33
C GLN A 149 31.24 18.79 -11.78
N ARG A 150 31.44 18.96 -10.47
CA ARG A 150 32.73 18.72 -9.80
C ARG A 150 33.21 17.27 -10.00
N LEU A 151 32.36 16.27 -9.78
CA LEU A 151 32.71 14.86 -10.03
C LEU A 151 33.09 14.60 -11.49
N SER A 152 32.43 15.27 -12.43
CA SER A 152 32.74 15.15 -13.87
C SER A 152 34.13 15.71 -14.19
N ASP A 153 34.48 16.85 -13.59
CA ASP A 153 35.77 17.51 -13.79
C ASP A 153 36.91 16.73 -13.11
N HIS A 154 36.69 16.26 -11.88
CA HIS A 154 37.62 15.39 -11.15
C HIS A 154 37.86 14.08 -11.89
N TYR A 155 36.81 13.46 -12.45
CA TYR A 155 36.97 12.27 -13.27
C TYR A 155 37.85 12.52 -14.49
N ARG A 156 37.67 13.65 -15.20
CA ARG A 156 38.50 14.00 -16.37
C ARG A 156 39.96 14.20 -15.97
N LEU A 157 40.22 14.86 -14.85
CA LEU A 157 41.58 15.05 -14.32
C LEU A 157 42.23 13.69 -13.98
N LEU A 158 41.57 12.88 -13.16
CA LEU A 158 42.11 11.59 -12.72
C LEU A 158 42.32 10.62 -13.90
N ARG A 159 41.42 10.60 -14.89
CA ARG A 159 41.62 9.82 -16.13
C ARG A 159 42.81 10.32 -16.95
N ARG A 160 43.01 11.63 -17.05
CA ARG A 160 44.17 12.21 -17.76
C ARG A 160 45.47 11.81 -17.08
N VAL A 161 45.51 11.83 -15.75
CA VAL A 161 46.66 11.38 -14.96
C VAL A 161 46.89 9.88 -15.11
N GLU A 162 45.86 9.05 -15.00
CA GLU A 162 45.95 7.61 -15.27
C GLU A 162 46.51 7.33 -16.68
N HIS A 163 46.00 8.00 -17.71
CA HIS A 163 46.48 7.85 -19.08
C HIS A 163 47.93 8.33 -19.25
N GLY A 164 48.31 9.42 -18.59
CA GLY A 164 49.68 9.91 -18.57
C GLY A 164 50.66 8.90 -17.95
N LEU A 165 50.30 8.35 -16.79
CA LEU A 165 51.07 7.29 -16.11
C LEU A 165 51.26 6.07 -17.01
N GLN A 166 50.17 5.61 -17.64
CA GLN A 166 50.20 4.45 -18.53
C GLN A 166 51.01 4.72 -19.79
N GLY A 167 50.89 5.92 -20.37
CA GLY A 167 51.64 6.34 -21.55
C GLY A 167 53.14 6.49 -21.29
N MET A 168 53.54 6.97 -20.11
CA MET A 168 54.96 7.08 -19.74
C MET A 168 55.64 5.73 -19.56
N ALA A 169 54.91 4.74 -19.02
CA ALA A 169 55.47 3.44 -18.66
C ALA A 169 55.21 2.34 -19.70
N ASP A 170 54.34 2.59 -20.69
CA ASP A 170 53.72 1.59 -21.59
C ASP A 170 53.20 0.36 -20.82
N ARG A 171 52.61 0.62 -19.65
CA ARG A 171 52.14 -0.41 -18.69
C ARG A 171 50.83 0.04 -18.06
N GLN A 172 50.01 -0.91 -17.62
CA GLN A 172 48.80 -0.66 -16.83
C GLN A 172 49.14 -0.28 -15.37
N THR A 173 49.90 0.79 -15.17
CA THR A 173 50.20 1.34 -13.84
C THR A 173 49.17 2.41 -13.43
N GLN A 174 48.86 2.44 -12.14
CA GLN A 174 47.95 3.42 -11.51
C GLN A 174 48.60 4.12 -10.31
N ALA A 175 49.83 3.73 -9.95
CA ALA A 175 50.57 4.33 -8.85
C ALA A 175 51.24 5.64 -9.31
N LEU A 176 51.13 6.69 -8.51
CA LEU A 176 51.83 7.95 -8.75
C LEU A 176 53.36 7.76 -8.63
N PRO A 177 54.17 8.46 -9.45
CA PRO A 177 55.62 8.34 -9.43
C PRO A 177 56.18 8.92 -8.13
N THR A 178 57.21 8.27 -7.59
CA THR A 178 57.97 8.76 -6.42
C THR A 178 59.14 9.65 -6.84
N GLU A 179 59.77 9.34 -7.98
CA GLU A 179 60.97 10.02 -8.48
C GLU A 179 60.67 11.45 -8.98
N PRO A 180 61.47 12.47 -8.59
CA PRO A 180 61.24 13.86 -8.99
C PRO A 180 61.16 14.08 -10.50
N LEU A 181 61.99 13.36 -11.27
CA LEU A 181 62.00 13.47 -12.73
C LEU A 181 60.70 12.96 -13.35
N ASP A 182 60.15 11.86 -12.85
CA ASP A 182 58.93 11.27 -13.39
C ASP A 182 57.68 12.05 -12.97
N LYS A 183 57.70 12.65 -11.78
CA LYS A 183 56.70 13.66 -11.36
C LYS A 183 56.65 14.85 -12.33
N ALA A 184 57.81 15.41 -12.68
CA ALA A 184 57.89 16.54 -13.62
C ALA A 184 57.41 16.15 -15.03
N LYS A 185 57.81 14.97 -15.54
CA LYS A 185 57.32 14.45 -16.83
C LYS A 185 55.80 14.29 -16.85
N LEU A 186 55.24 13.70 -15.78
CA LEU A 186 53.80 13.48 -15.69
C LEU A 186 53.03 14.80 -15.71
N ALA A 187 53.49 15.80 -14.94
CA ALA A 187 52.89 17.13 -14.92
C ALA A 187 52.82 17.75 -16.32
N ILE A 188 53.93 17.76 -17.05
CA ILE A 188 53.99 18.30 -18.42
C ILE A 188 53.06 17.50 -19.36
N LEU A 189 53.08 16.17 -19.27
CA LEU A 189 52.29 15.29 -20.14
C LEU A 189 50.77 15.50 -19.98
N VAL A 190 50.31 15.82 -18.77
CA VAL A 190 48.89 16.03 -18.47
C VAL A 190 48.46 17.50 -18.54
N GLY A 191 49.38 18.38 -18.95
CA GLY A 191 49.12 19.78 -19.28
C GLY A 191 49.33 20.78 -18.13
N TYR A 192 50.17 20.45 -17.15
CA TYR A 192 50.51 21.31 -16.01
C TYR A 192 51.93 21.87 -16.12
N ALA A 193 52.14 23.06 -15.57
CA ALA A 193 53.44 23.75 -15.58
C ALA A 193 54.46 23.14 -14.60
N SER A 194 54.00 22.51 -13.52
CA SER A 194 54.85 21.86 -12.52
C SER A 194 54.12 20.73 -11.80
N TRP A 195 54.87 19.88 -11.09
CA TRP A 195 54.30 18.82 -10.25
C TRP A 195 53.45 19.41 -9.13
N GLU A 196 53.89 20.49 -8.51
CA GLU A 196 53.20 21.14 -7.38
C GLU A 196 51.81 21.63 -7.78
N ALA A 197 51.66 22.16 -9.00
CA ALA A 197 50.37 22.58 -9.53
C ALA A 197 49.44 21.38 -9.79
N LEU A 198 49.98 20.28 -10.33
CA LEU A 198 49.21 19.05 -10.54
C LEU A 198 48.81 18.40 -9.21
N ASP A 199 49.74 18.31 -8.27
CA ASP A 199 49.55 17.69 -6.96
C ASP A 199 48.51 18.45 -6.13
N GLY A 200 48.53 19.80 -6.17
CA GLY A 200 47.50 20.63 -5.56
C GLY A 200 46.09 20.33 -6.08
N ASP A 201 45.91 20.27 -7.41
CA ASP A 201 44.63 19.93 -8.02
C ASP A 201 44.21 18.49 -7.73
N LEU A 202 45.17 17.55 -7.68
CA LEU A 202 44.91 16.16 -7.31
C LEU A 202 44.45 16.01 -5.86
N VAL A 203 45.07 16.73 -4.92
CA VAL A 203 44.67 16.72 -3.51
C VAL A 203 43.25 17.26 -3.35
N VAL A 204 42.92 18.38 -4.02
CA VAL A 204 41.56 18.95 -4.00
C VAL A 204 40.55 17.98 -4.61
N ALA A 205 40.84 17.44 -5.80
CA ALA A 205 39.94 16.53 -6.49
C ALA A 205 39.66 15.27 -5.65
N ARG A 206 40.71 14.65 -5.11
CA ARG A 206 40.58 13.44 -4.29
C ARG A 206 39.87 13.72 -2.97
N GLY A 207 40.17 14.84 -2.31
CA GLY A 207 39.49 15.23 -1.08
C GLY A 207 37.99 15.46 -1.27
N GLU A 208 37.59 16.12 -2.36
CA GLU A 208 36.17 16.30 -2.67
C GLU A 208 35.46 15.00 -3.03
N VAL A 209 36.10 14.13 -3.84
CA VAL A 209 35.54 12.82 -4.17
C VAL A 209 35.37 11.96 -2.92
N ASP A 210 36.38 11.91 -2.04
CA ASP A 210 36.30 11.14 -0.80
C ASP A 210 35.21 11.68 0.14
N ALA A 211 35.03 13.00 0.23
CA ALA A 211 33.94 13.60 1.00
C ALA A 211 32.56 13.17 0.45
N VAL A 212 32.38 13.21 -0.88
CA VAL A 212 31.14 12.74 -1.51
C VAL A 212 30.93 11.24 -1.32
N PHE A 213 31.98 10.44 -1.50
CA PHE A 213 31.94 9.00 -1.33
C PHE A 213 31.63 8.61 0.13
N SER A 214 32.19 9.34 1.09
CA SER A 214 31.91 9.18 2.52
C SER A 214 30.44 9.46 2.84
N ALA A 215 29.89 10.57 2.34
CA ALA A 215 28.50 10.95 2.53
C ALA A 215 27.49 10.05 1.80
N LEU A 216 27.91 9.45 0.67
CA LEU A 216 27.07 8.56 -0.13
C LEU A 216 26.80 7.26 0.63
N ILE A 217 25.52 6.98 0.92
CA ILE A 217 25.08 5.80 1.67
C ILE A 217 25.85 5.76 3.00
N ALA A 218 25.46 6.67 3.90
CA ALA A 218 26.10 6.84 5.20
C ALA A 218 26.27 5.48 5.91
N ASP A 219 27.46 5.27 6.45
CA ASP A 219 27.68 4.19 7.41
C ASP A 219 26.86 4.55 8.66
N PRO A 220 26.09 3.62 9.25
CA PRO A 220 25.31 3.90 10.47
C PRO A 220 26.13 4.41 11.66
N ASN A 221 27.46 4.42 11.55
CA ASN A 221 28.37 4.99 12.53
C ASN A 221 28.55 6.52 12.44
N ASP A 222 28.22 7.18 11.31
CA ASP A 222 28.49 8.62 11.10
C ASP A 222 27.26 9.53 11.28
N GLN A 223 26.07 8.94 11.42
CA GLN A 223 24.89 9.64 11.94
C GLN A 223 24.43 8.90 13.17
N SER A 224 24.38 9.59 14.30
CA SER A 224 23.74 9.09 15.53
C SER A 224 22.41 8.42 15.19
N SER A 225 22.29 7.13 15.58
CA SER A 225 21.13 6.22 15.54
C SER A 225 20.80 5.49 14.22
N ASN A 226 21.55 4.43 13.89
CA ASN A 226 20.99 3.12 13.50
C ASN A 226 22.10 2.06 13.39
N GLU A 227 22.79 1.76 14.50
CA GLU A 227 23.52 0.48 14.59
C GLU A 227 22.54 -0.65 14.26
N LEU A 228 22.97 -1.63 13.43
CA LEU A 228 22.25 -2.90 13.32
C LEU A 228 22.02 -3.40 14.74
N VAL A 229 20.78 -3.50 15.18
CA VAL A 229 20.50 -4.02 16.52
C VAL A 229 20.82 -5.50 16.49
N VAL A 230 22.01 -5.84 16.98
CA VAL A 230 22.45 -7.22 17.12
C VAL A 230 21.81 -7.75 18.39
N SER A 231 21.00 -8.79 18.22
CA SER A 231 20.42 -9.54 19.33
C SER A 231 21.51 -9.99 20.31
N GLN A 232 21.24 -9.83 21.61
CA GLN A 232 22.15 -10.32 22.65
C GLN A 232 22.13 -11.85 22.74
N THR A 233 21.03 -12.45 22.30
CA THR A 233 20.81 -13.89 22.23
C THR A 233 21.26 -14.46 20.90
N ARG A 234 21.99 -15.58 20.92
CA ARG A 234 22.33 -16.34 19.71
C ARG A 234 21.17 -17.22 19.27
N PHE A 235 21.00 -17.38 17.96
CA PHE A 235 19.99 -18.29 17.39
C PHE A 235 20.03 -19.70 17.99
N SER A 236 21.23 -20.28 18.14
CA SER A 236 21.42 -21.63 18.69
C SER A 236 21.04 -21.77 20.16
N ALA A 237 20.89 -20.66 20.89
CA ALA A 237 20.49 -20.66 22.29
C ALA A 237 18.98 -20.49 22.48
N LEU A 238 18.24 -20.11 21.43
CA LEU A 238 16.79 -19.93 21.51
C LEU A 238 16.10 -21.25 21.88
N ASN A 239 15.29 -21.19 22.93
CA ASN A 239 14.45 -22.26 23.43
C ASN A 239 13.38 -21.69 24.38
N ALA A 240 12.50 -22.54 24.92
CA ALA A 240 11.48 -22.13 25.90
C ALA A 240 12.07 -21.50 27.17
N GLU A 241 13.24 -21.96 27.64
CA GLU A 241 13.91 -21.37 28.81
C GLU A 241 14.35 -19.93 28.54
N THR A 242 14.87 -19.67 27.35
CA THR A 242 15.27 -18.32 26.91
C THR A 242 14.06 -17.39 26.85
N LEU A 243 12.92 -17.85 26.34
CA LEU A 243 11.67 -17.07 26.38
C LEU A 243 11.20 -16.79 27.82
N THR A 244 11.41 -17.74 28.74
CA THR A 244 11.15 -17.51 30.17
C THR A 244 12.01 -16.37 30.71
N VAL A 245 13.32 -16.37 30.40
CA VAL A 245 14.26 -15.32 30.83
C VAL A 245 13.89 -13.95 30.24
N LEU A 246 13.39 -13.92 29.00
CA LEU A 246 12.93 -12.70 28.34
C LEU A 246 11.59 -12.17 28.89
N GLY A 247 10.85 -12.95 29.67
CA GLY A 247 9.62 -12.50 30.34
C GLY A 247 8.31 -12.89 29.64
N TYR A 248 8.33 -13.91 28.78
CA TYR A 248 7.10 -14.46 28.18
C TYR A 248 6.22 -15.14 29.22
N ARG A 249 4.89 -15.04 29.07
CA ARG A 249 3.91 -15.57 30.03
C ARG A 249 3.67 -17.07 29.84
N HIS A 250 3.70 -17.52 28.58
CA HIS A 250 3.48 -18.92 28.20
C HIS A 250 4.62 -19.44 27.30
N PRO A 251 5.87 -19.45 27.80
CA PRO A 251 7.06 -19.71 26.99
C PRO A 251 7.05 -21.07 26.29
N GLY A 252 6.47 -22.12 26.90
CA GLY A 252 6.36 -23.44 26.30
C GLY A 252 5.49 -23.45 25.03
N LEU A 253 4.26 -22.95 25.11
CA LEU A 253 3.33 -22.86 23.96
C LEU A 253 3.85 -21.90 22.88
N THR A 254 4.42 -20.77 23.29
CA THR A 254 5.02 -19.82 22.37
C THR A 254 6.20 -20.45 21.62
N TRP A 255 7.06 -21.20 22.33
CA TRP A 255 8.17 -21.92 21.71
C TRP A 255 7.71 -23.04 20.76
N GLU A 256 6.65 -23.79 21.08
CA GLU A 256 6.07 -24.78 20.16
C GLU A 256 5.66 -24.16 18.81
N THR A 257 5.12 -22.94 18.85
CA THR A 257 4.74 -22.19 17.65
C THR A 257 5.99 -21.74 16.85
N VAL A 258 7.03 -21.27 17.54
CA VAL A 258 8.33 -20.94 16.91
C VAL A 258 8.97 -22.20 16.31
N GLY A 259 8.97 -23.32 17.03
CA GLY A 259 9.47 -24.61 16.56
C GLY A 259 8.76 -25.06 15.28
N SER A 260 7.43 -24.93 15.24
CA SER A 260 6.63 -25.24 14.05
C SER A 260 7.01 -24.39 12.83
N LEU A 261 7.41 -23.13 13.03
CA LEU A 261 7.96 -22.29 11.97
C LEU A 261 9.35 -22.79 11.52
N LEU A 262 10.24 -23.11 12.47
CA LEU A 262 11.60 -23.59 12.20
C LEU A 262 11.60 -24.90 11.41
N ASP A 263 10.68 -25.81 11.75
CA ASP A 263 10.50 -27.11 11.09
C ASP A 263 9.76 -27.00 9.76
N SER A 264 9.22 -25.82 9.43
CA SER A 264 8.48 -25.63 8.19
C SER A 264 9.39 -25.79 6.96
N PRO A 265 8.89 -26.35 5.84
CA PRO A 265 9.68 -26.49 4.61
C PRO A 265 10.24 -25.16 4.08
N TRP A 266 9.57 -24.05 4.41
CA TRP A 266 9.96 -22.70 4.01
C TRP A 266 11.27 -22.28 4.67
N VAL A 267 11.43 -22.54 5.97
CA VAL A 267 12.63 -22.21 6.74
C VAL A 267 13.72 -23.26 6.58
N ALA A 268 13.34 -24.55 6.53
CA ALA A 268 14.28 -25.65 6.32
C ALA A 268 15.00 -25.58 4.96
N SER A 269 14.35 -25.01 3.93
CA SER A 269 14.95 -24.83 2.60
C SER A 269 15.87 -23.60 2.48
N LEU A 270 15.96 -22.73 3.50
CA LEU A 270 16.84 -21.56 3.44
C LEU A 270 18.32 -22.00 3.48
N GLN A 271 19.12 -21.41 2.59
CA GLN A 271 20.56 -21.67 2.48
C GLN A 271 21.33 -20.34 2.34
N GLY A 272 22.63 -20.35 2.60
CA GLY A 272 23.52 -19.20 2.41
C GLY A 272 23.07 -17.94 3.16
N GLU A 273 23.10 -16.79 2.50
CA GLU A 273 22.74 -15.49 3.10
C GLU A 273 21.30 -15.43 3.63
N GLY A 274 20.35 -16.10 2.96
CA GLY A 274 18.95 -16.11 3.40
C GLY A 274 18.79 -16.76 4.77
N ARG A 275 19.51 -17.87 5.01
CA ARG A 275 19.55 -18.54 6.31
C ARG A 275 20.23 -17.68 7.37
N GLN A 276 21.38 -17.10 7.05
CA GLN A 276 22.12 -16.23 7.97
C GLN A 276 21.29 -15.02 8.43
N ARG A 277 20.60 -14.36 7.50
CA ARG A 277 19.71 -13.21 7.80
C ARG A 277 18.56 -13.63 8.70
N PHE A 278 17.94 -14.79 8.42
CA PHE A 278 16.88 -15.34 9.27
C PHE A 278 17.37 -15.67 10.69
N GLU A 279 18.52 -16.35 10.81
CA GLU A 279 19.11 -16.71 12.10
C GLU A 279 19.55 -15.48 12.90
N ALA A 280 19.96 -14.40 12.24
CA ALA A 280 20.21 -13.12 12.91
C ALA A 280 18.90 -12.40 13.31
N PHE A 281 17.81 -12.59 12.57
CA PHE A 281 16.55 -11.87 12.78
C PHE A 281 15.67 -12.48 13.87
N LEU A 282 15.53 -13.80 13.91
CA LEU A 282 14.61 -14.45 14.83
C LEU A 282 14.92 -14.15 16.31
N PRO A 283 16.19 -14.15 16.77
CA PRO A 283 16.51 -13.74 18.14
C PRO A 283 16.11 -12.29 18.45
N LEU A 284 16.39 -11.37 17.51
CA LEU A 284 16.00 -9.97 17.64
C LEU A 284 14.48 -9.82 17.74
N LEU A 285 13.71 -10.56 16.93
CA LEU A 285 12.26 -10.58 16.99
C LEU A 285 11.76 -11.05 18.36
N CYS A 286 12.33 -12.12 18.92
CA CYS A 286 11.97 -12.63 20.24
C CYS A 286 12.27 -11.62 21.36
N GLU A 287 13.43 -10.96 21.31
CA GLU A 287 13.82 -9.92 22.26
C GLU A 287 12.90 -8.70 22.17
N MET A 288 12.62 -8.21 20.96
CA MET A 288 11.77 -7.04 20.78
C MET A 288 10.31 -7.31 21.13
N ALA A 289 9.79 -8.49 20.81
CA ALA A 289 8.43 -8.89 21.20
C ALA A 289 8.27 -8.98 22.72
N ALA A 290 9.35 -9.26 23.46
CA ALA A 290 9.34 -9.29 24.93
C ALA A 290 9.01 -7.92 25.57
N HIS A 291 9.20 -6.82 24.84
CA HIS A 291 8.87 -5.47 25.32
C HIS A 291 7.40 -5.11 25.17
N GLU A 292 6.60 -5.92 24.46
CA GLU A 292 5.16 -5.69 24.32
C GLU A 292 4.40 -6.08 25.59
N ALA A 293 3.23 -5.48 25.78
CA ALA A 293 2.39 -5.79 26.95
C ALA A 293 1.98 -7.27 27.00
N ASN A 294 1.83 -7.92 25.85
CA ASN A 294 1.59 -9.36 25.72
C ASN A 294 2.61 -9.98 24.74
N PRO A 295 3.79 -10.38 25.24
CA PRO A 295 4.88 -10.92 24.42
C PRO A 295 4.50 -12.15 23.60
N ASP A 296 3.73 -13.06 24.20
CA ASP A 296 3.30 -14.31 23.56
C ASP A 296 2.46 -14.03 22.32
N ASN A 297 1.48 -13.13 22.42
CA ASN A 297 0.66 -12.72 21.27
C ASN A 297 1.48 -11.94 20.23
N ALA A 298 2.37 -11.04 20.67
CA ALA A 298 3.21 -10.26 19.77
C ALA A 298 4.07 -11.17 18.89
N LEU A 299 4.77 -12.13 19.51
CA LEU A 299 5.62 -13.07 18.79
C LEU A 299 4.79 -14.01 17.91
N THR A 300 3.81 -14.72 18.48
CA THR A 300 3.04 -15.74 17.74
C THR A 300 2.29 -15.16 16.54
N ARG A 301 1.74 -13.94 16.65
CA ARG A 301 1.06 -13.25 15.52
C ARG A 301 2.03 -12.65 14.50
N ALA A 302 3.30 -12.40 14.85
CA ALA A 302 4.30 -11.98 13.88
C ALA A 302 4.82 -13.16 13.02
N LEU A 303 4.79 -14.40 13.51
CA LEU A 303 5.35 -15.55 12.80
C LEU A 303 4.76 -15.82 11.40
N PRO A 304 3.45 -15.67 11.14
CA PRO A 304 2.90 -15.75 9.79
C PRO A 304 3.54 -14.75 8.81
N PHE A 305 3.79 -13.51 9.27
CA PHE A 305 4.51 -12.52 8.46
C PHE A 305 5.95 -12.97 8.20
N VAL A 306 6.68 -13.42 9.23
CA VAL A 306 8.05 -13.94 9.07
C VAL A 306 8.10 -15.08 8.07
N ARG A 307 7.12 -16.01 8.14
CA ARG A 307 6.98 -17.10 7.17
C ARG A 307 6.78 -16.57 5.75
N ALA A 308 5.93 -15.56 5.56
CA ALA A 308 5.66 -14.97 4.26
C ALA A 308 6.90 -14.28 3.65
N VAL A 309 7.78 -13.71 4.48
CA VAL A 309 8.95 -12.96 4.01
C VAL A 309 10.28 -13.71 4.11
N CYS A 310 10.34 -14.89 4.72
CA CYS A 310 11.62 -15.59 4.97
C CYS A 310 12.45 -15.87 3.70
N ARG A 311 11.78 -16.11 2.55
CA ARG A 311 12.44 -16.29 1.23
C ARG A 311 12.81 -14.97 0.55
N ARG A 312 12.29 -13.85 1.05
CA ARG A 312 12.56 -12.47 0.60
C ARG A 312 13.36 -11.77 1.69
N SER A 313 14.57 -12.24 1.94
CA SER A 313 15.40 -11.86 3.10
C SER A 313 15.68 -10.36 3.22
N ALA A 314 15.43 -9.56 2.17
CA ALA A 314 15.45 -8.09 2.22
C ALA A 314 14.48 -7.50 3.26
N TYR A 315 13.29 -8.08 3.45
CA TYR A 315 12.34 -7.63 4.48
C TYR A 315 12.86 -7.86 5.90
N LEU A 316 13.58 -8.97 6.12
CA LEU A 316 14.19 -9.27 7.42
C LEU A 316 15.29 -8.27 7.74
N VAL A 317 16.16 -7.97 6.77
CA VAL A 317 17.23 -6.98 6.91
C VAL A 317 16.65 -5.59 7.16
N LEU A 318 15.59 -5.20 6.44
CA LEU A 318 14.91 -3.93 6.63
C LEU A 318 14.45 -3.76 8.09
N LEU A 319 13.86 -4.79 8.69
CA LEU A 319 13.41 -4.74 10.09
C LEU A 319 14.58 -4.76 11.09
N GLN A 320 15.69 -5.43 10.77
CA GLN A 320 16.91 -5.37 11.58
C GLN A 320 17.54 -3.98 11.58
N GLU A 321 17.54 -3.31 10.41
CA GLU A 321 18.10 -1.96 10.24
C GLU A 321 17.15 -0.87 10.73
N ASN A 322 15.86 -1.18 10.93
CA ASN A 322 14.86 -0.22 11.40
C ASN A 322 14.09 -0.77 12.61
N PRO A 323 14.70 -0.73 13.82
CA PRO A 323 14.06 -1.22 15.05
C PRO A 323 12.74 -0.52 15.35
N ALA A 324 12.59 0.76 14.98
CA ALA A 324 11.32 1.47 15.09
C ALA A 324 10.21 0.78 14.28
N ALA A 325 10.48 0.41 13.03
CA ALA A 325 9.52 -0.31 12.19
C ALA A 325 9.19 -1.71 12.74
N LEU A 326 10.19 -2.42 13.29
CA LEU A 326 9.97 -3.71 13.95
C LEU A 326 9.11 -3.56 15.21
N LYS A 327 9.36 -2.52 16.01
CA LYS A 327 8.51 -2.18 17.16
C LYS A 327 7.07 -1.88 16.71
N HIS A 328 6.87 -1.04 15.70
CA HIS A 328 5.53 -0.75 15.18
C HIS A 328 4.82 -2.00 14.66
N LEU A 329 5.53 -2.87 13.94
CA LEU A 329 5.01 -4.17 13.51
C LEU A 329 4.52 -4.98 14.71
N LEU A 330 5.37 -5.14 15.74
CA LEU A 330 5.06 -5.93 16.92
C LEU A 330 3.89 -5.35 17.72
N SER A 331 3.86 -4.04 17.96
CA SER A 331 2.75 -3.39 18.66
C SER A 331 1.42 -3.57 17.93
N LEU A 332 1.41 -3.42 16.59
CA LEU A 332 0.19 -3.57 15.80
C LEU A 332 -0.32 -5.01 15.75
N VAL A 333 0.56 -6.00 15.52
CA VAL A 333 0.14 -7.42 15.48
C VAL A 333 -0.23 -7.95 16.87
N ALA A 334 0.42 -7.46 17.93
CA ALA A 334 0.04 -7.75 19.30
C ALA A 334 -1.38 -7.24 19.60
N ALA A 335 -1.72 -6.06 19.09
CA ALA A 335 -3.03 -5.44 19.29
C ALA A 335 -4.13 -6.03 18.40
N SER A 336 -3.82 -6.52 17.18
CA SER A 336 -4.83 -6.93 16.20
C SER A 336 -4.43 -8.17 15.38
N THR A 337 -5.24 -9.23 15.47
CA THR A 337 -5.14 -10.41 14.60
C THR A 337 -5.37 -10.03 13.13
N TRP A 338 -6.33 -9.15 12.87
CA TRP A 338 -6.64 -8.71 11.51
C TRP A 338 -5.46 -8.00 10.84
N VAL A 339 -4.76 -7.13 11.58
CA VAL A 339 -3.54 -6.47 11.06
C VAL A 339 -2.42 -7.49 10.85
N ALA A 340 -2.27 -8.47 11.73
CA ALA A 340 -1.29 -9.55 11.58
C ALA A 340 -1.51 -10.34 10.28
N ASP A 341 -2.74 -10.79 10.04
CA ASP A 341 -3.12 -11.51 8.80
C ASP A 341 -2.93 -10.63 7.56
N ARG A 342 -3.22 -9.33 7.68
CA ARG A 342 -3.06 -8.36 6.60
C ARG A 342 -1.59 -8.16 6.23
N LEU A 343 -0.71 -7.93 7.21
CA LEU A 343 0.73 -7.78 6.97
C LEU A 343 1.35 -9.08 6.42
N ALA A 344 0.91 -10.24 6.90
CA ALA A 344 1.38 -11.53 6.41
C ALA A 344 0.97 -11.79 4.93
N SER A 345 -0.25 -11.42 4.56
CA SER A 345 -0.74 -11.55 3.18
C SER A 345 -0.18 -10.48 2.24
N ARG A 346 0.22 -9.31 2.76
CA ARG A 346 0.75 -8.18 1.98
C ARG A 346 2.01 -7.58 2.61
N PRO A 347 3.17 -8.27 2.53
CA PRO A 347 4.40 -7.78 3.15
C PRO A 347 4.92 -6.45 2.61
N GLU A 348 4.47 -6.02 1.41
CA GLU A 348 4.79 -4.71 0.85
C GLU A 348 4.30 -3.54 1.70
N LEU A 349 3.32 -3.76 2.59
CA LEU A 349 2.82 -2.75 3.54
C LEU A 349 3.85 -2.37 4.61
N LEU A 350 4.97 -3.08 4.69
CA LEU A 350 6.08 -2.72 5.59
C LEU A 350 6.62 -1.30 5.33
N ASP A 351 6.45 -0.77 4.12
CA ASP A 351 6.84 0.61 3.77
C ASP A 351 6.09 1.66 4.61
N GLU A 352 4.83 1.39 4.97
CA GLU A 352 4.04 2.26 5.85
C GLU A 352 4.62 2.28 7.28
N LEU A 353 5.26 1.18 7.71
CA LEU A 353 5.83 1.03 9.05
C LEU A 353 7.15 1.80 9.22
N LEU A 354 7.78 2.22 8.13
CA LEU A 354 9.01 3.00 8.15
C LEU A 354 8.80 4.48 8.51
N HIS A 355 7.56 4.98 8.33
CA HIS A 355 7.24 6.40 8.44
C HIS A 355 6.23 6.63 9.56
N GLU A 356 6.70 6.66 10.82
CA GLU A 356 5.87 6.77 12.03
C GLU A 356 4.82 7.90 11.95
N ALA A 357 5.22 9.09 11.49
CA ALA A 357 4.34 10.24 11.37
C ALA A 357 3.15 10.01 10.42
N GLN A 358 3.30 9.14 9.41
CA GLN A 358 2.24 8.80 8.47
C GLN A 358 1.43 7.59 8.97
N LEU A 359 2.08 6.63 9.63
CA LEU A 359 1.48 5.40 10.11
C LEU A 359 0.32 5.66 11.07
N PHE A 360 0.51 6.56 12.05
CA PHE A 360 -0.48 6.91 13.06
C PHE A 360 -1.32 8.14 12.70
N SER A 361 -1.44 8.42 11.40
CA SER A 361 -2.30 9.48 10.89
C SER A 361 -3.13 8.94 9.72
N ALA A 362 -4.45 8.85 9.90
CA ALA A 362 -5.37 8.48 8.83
C ALA A 362 -5.35 9.53 7.70
N PRO A 363 -5.25 9.11 6.43
CA PRO A 363 -5.18 10.04 5.31
C PRO A 363 -6.53 10.69 5.02
N SER A 364 -6.53 12.02 4.90
CA SER A 364 -7.69 12.79 4.44
C SER A 364 -8.08 12.43 3.00
N ARG A 365 -9.32 12.77 2.63
CA ARG A 365 -9.82 12.56 1.26
C ARG A 365 -8.90 13.17 0.19
N ASP A 366 -8.40 14.37 0.44
CA ASP A 366 -7.55 15.09 -0.51
C ASP A 366 -6.16 14.46 -0.63
N GLU A 367 -5.60 13.95 0.46
CA GLU A 367 -4.35 13.18 0.44
C GLU A 367 -4.52 11.88 -0.33
N ILE A 368 -5.62 11.14 -0.14
CA ILE A 368 -5.91 9.93 -0.91
C ILE A 368 -6.01 10.27 -2.41
N LYS A 369 -6.72 11.34 -2.77
CA LYS A 369 -6.83 11.81 -4.17
C LYS A 369 -5.47 12.18 -4.76
N ALA A 370 -4.63 12.88 -4.00
CA ALA A 370 -3.29 13.27 -4.41
C ALA A 370 -2.40 12.04 -4.65
N LEU A 371 -2.43 11.06 -3.74
CA LEU A 371 -1.70 9.80 -3.86
C LEU A 371 -2.11 9.02 -5.11
N VAL A 372 -3.42 8.88 -5.35
CA VAL A 372 -3.93 8.22 -6.55
C VAL A 372 -3.44 8.93 -7.81
N ARG A 373 -3.59 10.25 -7.88
CA ARG A 373 -3.12 11.03 -9.03
C ARG A 373 -1.63 10.84 -9.27
N GLN A 374 -0.81 10.92 -8.23
CA GLN A 374 0.65 10.79 -8.34
C GLN A 374 1.08 9.40 -8.83
N GLN A 375 0.43 8.34 -8.35
CA GLN A 375 0.77 6.97 -8.72
C GLN A 375 0.29 6.62 -10.12
N LEU A 376 -0.94 7.02 -10.48
CA LEU A 376 -1.50 6.72 -11.81
C LEU A 376 -0.80 7.48 -12.94
N LEU A 377 -0.24 8.68 -12.69
CA LEU A 377 0.57 9.42 -13.68
C LEU A 377 1.78 8.62 -14.22
N ARG A 378 2.24 7.61 -13.47
CA ARG A 378 3.41 6.79 -13.84
C ARG A 378 3.02 5.51 -14.59
N ILE A 379 1.73 5.29 -14.82
CA ILE A 379 1.17 4.07 -15.39
C ILE A 379 0.45 4.45 -16.69
N PRO A 380 0.74 3.80 -17.83
CA PRO A 380 0.01 4.06 -19.07
C PRO A 380 -1.50 3.88 -18.88
N GLU A 381 -2.31 4.72 -19.51
CA GLU A 381 -3.78 4.64 -19.40
C GLU A 381 -4.36 3.32 -19.93
N GLU A 382 -3.64 2.67 -20.85
CA GLU A 382 -4.02 1.38 -21.42
C GLU A 382 -3.65 0.18 -20.54
N ASP A 383 -2.80 0.39 -19.52
CA ASP A 383 -2.36 -0.65 -18.57
C ASP A 383 -3.33 -0.76 -17.38
N LEU A 384 -4.51 -1.33 -17.65
CA LEU A 384 -5.54 -1.50 -16.63
C LEU A 384 -5.05 -2.31 -15.42
N GLU A 385 -4.28 -3.38 -15.66
CA GLU A 385 -3.78 -4.24 -14.58
C GLU A 385 -2.83 -3.45 -13.66
N GLY A 386 -1.95 -2.64 -14.26
CA GLY A 386 -1.09 -1.71 -13.53
C GLY A 386 -1.87 -0.69 -12.70
N GLN A 387 -2.91 -0.09 -13.27
CA GLN A 387 -3.77 0.87 -12.57
C GLN A 387 -4.51 0.22 -11.39
N MET A 388 -5.15 -0.94 -11.61
CA MET A 388 -5.83 -1.69 -10.55
C MET A 388 -4.86 -2.11 -9.45
N GLY A 389 -3.65 -2.55 -9.81
CA GLY A 389 -2.60 -2.89 -8.87
C GLY A 389 -2.16 -1.69 -8.02
N ALA A 390 -2.07 -0.49 -8.61
CA ALA A 390 -1.75 0.73 -7.88
C ALA A 390 -2.87 1.17 -6.94
N LEU A 391 -4.13 1.15 -7.39
CA LEU A 391 -5.28 1.45 -6.54
C LEU A 391 -5.36 0.49 -5.35
N SER A 392 -5.07 -0.80 -5.57
CA SER A 392 -5.04 -1.80 -4.50
C SER A 392 -3.98 -1.47 -3.45
N ARG A 393 -2.75 -1.15 -3.85
CA ARG A 393 -1.70 -0.74 -2.89
C ARG A 393 -2.09 0.49 -2.08
N ILE A 394 -2.65 1.51 -2.73
CA ILE A 394 -3.08 2.76 -2.06
C ILE A 394 -4.17 2.46 -1.05
N LYS A 395 -5.18 1.67 -1.43
CA LYS A 395 -6.26 1.27 -0.54
C LYS A 395 -5.74 0.57 0.70
N GLU A 396 -4.83 -0.39 0.53
CA GLU A 396 -4.31 -1.13 1.68
C GLU A 396 -3.41 -0.31 2.59
N GLY A 397 -2.56 0.56 2.04
CA GLY A 397 -1.78 1.50 2.84
C GLY A 397 -2.67 2.43 3.66
N ALA A 398 -3.70 3.00 3.03
CA ALA A 398 -4.68 3.85 3.71
C ALA A 398 -5.44 3.09 4.80
N ILE A 399 -5.88 1.86 4.54
CA ILE A 399 -6.57 1.03 5.53
C ILE A 399 -5.65 0.70 6.71
N LEU A 400 -4.38 0.34 6.46
CA LEU A 400 -3.42 0.06 7.53
C LEU A 400 -3.21 1.29 8.41
N ARG A 401 -3.08 2.48 7.82
CA ARG A 401 -2.96 3.74 8.57
C ARG A 401 -4.21 4.04 9.40
N VAL A 402 -5.41 3.81 8.88
CA VAL A 402 -6.66 3.96 9.65
C VAL A 402 -6.68 2.98 10.83
N ALA A 403 -6.35 1.70 10.60
CA ALA A 403 -6.30 0.68 11.65
C ALA A 403 -5.24 1.00 12.72
N ALA A 404 -4.04 1.41 12.31
CA ALA A 404 -2.98 1.81 13.23
C ALA A 404 -3.38 3.05 14.06
N SER A 405 -4.09 4.01 13.45
CA SER A 405 -4.57 5.19 14.17
C SER A 405 -5.69 4.85 15.17
N GLU A 406 -6.59 3.92 14.83
CA GLU A 406 -7.61 3.43 15.75
C GLU A 406 -6.99 2.65 16.93
N LEU A 407 -6.08 1.72 16.64
CA LEU A 407 -5.42 0.89 17.66
C LEU A 407 -4.53 1.70 18.61
N SER A 408 -3.93 2.80 18.14
CA SER A 408 -3.14 3.72 18.95
C SER A 408 -3.99 4.75 19.72
N GLY A 409 -5.31 4.79 19.48
CA GLY A 409 -6.21 5.76 20.08
C GLY A 409 -6.06 7.19 19.55
N THR A 410 -5.35 7.38 18.43
CA THR A 410 -5.16 8.70 17.78
C THR A 410 -6.35 9.08 16.89
N LEU A 411 -7.20 8.12 16.52
CA LEU A 411 -8.40 8.35 15.71
C LEU A 411 -9.68 7.91 16.44
N PRO A 412 -10.64 8.83 16.69
CA PRO A 412 -11.94 8.46 17.23
C PRO A 412 -12.74 7.55 16.29
N VAL A 413 -13.55 6.65 16.84
CA VAL A 413 -14.36 5.68 16.06
C VAL A 413 -15.23 6.31 14.97
N MET A 414 -15.79 7.50 15.19
CA MET A 414 -16.55 8.23 14.17
C MET A 414 -15.71 8.51 12.93
N GLN A 415 -14.48 8.98 13.16
CA GLN A 415 -13.56 9.32 12.10
C GLN A 415 -13.00 8.09 11.39
N VAL A 416 -13.00 6.91 12.02
CA VAL A 416 -12.65 5.64 11.35
C VAL A 416 -13.60 5.37 10.19
N SER A 417 -14.91 5.38 10.44
CA SER A 417 -15.92 5.15 9.39
C SER A 417 -15.91 6.23 8.32
N ASP A 418 -15.67 7.49 8.70
CA ASP A 418 -15.51 8.60 7.76
C ASP A 418 -14.33 8.36 6.81
N ASN A 419 -13.15 8.02 7.34
CA ASN A 419 -11.95 7.77 6.54
C ASN A 419 -12.12 6.55 5.61
N LEU A 420 -12.72 5.46 6.10
CA LEU A 420 -13.00 4.29 5.27
C LEU A 420 -14.00 4.63 4.16
N THR A 421 -14.97 5.50 4.44
CA THR A 421 -15.95 5.99 3.48
C THR A 421 -15.31 6.91 2.44
N PHE A 422 -14.44 7.84 2.84
CA PHE A 422 -13.68 8.68 1.91
C PHE A 422 -12.82 7.84 0.98
N LEU A 423 -12.16 6.80 1.52
CA LEU A 423 -11.38 5.87 0.72
C LEU A 423 -12.24 5.17 -0.33
N ALA A 424 -13.39 4.62 0.07
CA ALA A 424 -14.31 3.95 -0.85
C ALA A 424 -14.82 4.90 -1.93
N GLU A 425 -15.21 6.13 -1.58
CA GLU A 425 -15.65 7.14 -2.56
C GLU A 425 -14.56 7.45 -3.59
N VAL A 426 -13.31 7.66 -3.14
CA VAL A 426 -12.20 7.91 -4.06
C VAL A 426 -11.96 6.69 -4.95
N MET A 427 -12.01 5.47 -4.42
CA MET A 427 -11.86 4.26 -5.24
C MET A 427 -12.99 4.11 -6.28
N ILE A 428 -14.24 4.46 -5.94
CA ILE A 428 -15.36 4.47 -6.88
C ILE A 428 -15.16 5.54 -7.97
N GLU A 429 -14.80 6.77 -7.59
CA GLU A 429 -14.51 7.86 -8.55
C GLU A 429 -13.45 7.42 -9.57
N GLN A 430 -12.40 6.74 -9.10
CA GLN A 430 -11.29 6.28 -9.95
C GLN A 430 -11.66 5.07 -10.80
N ALA A 431 -12.46 4.14 -10.26
CA ALA A 431 -13.00 3.03 -11.04
C ALA A 431 -13.87 3.53 -12.21
N ILE A 432 -14.67 4.58 -11.99
CA ILE A 432 -15.44 5.24 -13.06
C ILE A 432 -14.51 5.86 -14.10
N ALA A 433 -13.49 6.62 -13.67
CA ALA A 433 -12.57 7.28 -14.58
C ALA A 433 -11.85 6.27 -15.49
N VAL A 434 -11.30 5.21 -14.91
CA VAL A 434 -10.61 4.13 -15.63
C VAL A 434 -11.55 3.41 -16.60
N ALA A 435 -12.72 3.00 -16.12
CA ALA A 435 -13.70 2.29 -16.95
C ALA A 435 -14.23 3.16 -18.10
N ARG A 436 -14.44 4.45 -17.86
CA ARG A 436 -14.92 5.41 -18.85
C ARG A 436 -13.86 5.68 -19.93
N ALA A 437 -12.60 5.86 -19.54
CA ALA A 437 -11.50 6.09 -20.49
C ALA A 437 -11.40 4.95 -21.52
N GLU A 438 -11.46 3.69 -21.07
CA GLU A 438 -11.45 2.52 -21.96
C GLU A 438 -12.63 2.52 -22.94
N LEU A 439 -13.84 2.80 -22.45
CA LEU A 439 -15.05 2.79 -23.29
C LEU A 439 -15.08 3.95 -24.28
N VAL A 440 -14.69 5.15 -23.85
CA VAL A 440 -14.62 6.34 -24.71
C VAL A 440 -13.57 6.14 -25.81
N GLN A 441 -12.43 5.54 -25.52
CA GLN A 441 -11.42 5.23 -26.55
C GLN A 441 -11.99 4.36 -27.68
N ARG A 442 -12.87 3.41 -27.37
CA ARG A 442 -13.45 2.47 -28.35
C ARG A 442 -14.73 2.98 -29.03
N HIS A 443 -15.59 3.63 -28.27
CA HIS A 443 -16.95 3.98 -28.69
C HIS A 443 -17.16 5.47 -28.90
N GLY A 444 -16.26 6.31 -28.40
CA GLY A 444 -16.45 7.76 -28.30
C GLY A 444 -17.33 8.15 -27.12
N GLU A 445 -17.54 9.44 -26.96
CA GLU A 445 -18.35 10.01 -25.89
C GLU A 445 -19.86 9.81 -26.17
N PRO A 446 -20.69 9.49 -25.16
CA PRO A 446 -22.15 9.52 -25.27
C PRO A 446 -22.66 10.92 -25.66
N GLN A 447 -23.60 10.99 -26.60
CA GLN A 447 -24.27 12.23 -26.99
C GLN A 447 -25.78 12.10 -26.82
N ALA A 448 -26.40 13.08 -26.16
CA ALA A 448 -27.84 13.28 -26.01
C ALA A 448 -28.08 14.72 -25.52
N GLU A 449 -29.34 15.14 -25.36
CA GLU A 449 -29.67 16.45 -24.78
C GLU A 449 -29.14 16.58 -23.33
N GLN A 450 -29.30 15.51 -22.54
CA GLN A 450 -28.72 15.39 -21.21
C GLN A 450 -28.03 14.04 -21.08
N VAL A 451 -26.71 14.06 -20.84
CA VAL A 451 -25.91 12.87 -20.56
C VAL A 451 -25.39 12.92 -19.14
N GLY A 452 -25.17 11.75 -18.55
CA GLY A 452 -24.56 11.66 -17.22
C GLY A 452 -24.63 10.26 -16.66
N PHE A 453 -23.71 9.95 -15.76
CA PHE A 453 -23.63 8.72 -14.99
C PHE A 453 -23.39 9.04 -13.53
N ALA A 454 -24.12 8.40 -12.63
CA ALA A 454 -24.01 8.59 -11.20
C ALA A 454 -24.10 7.27 -10.45
N VAL A 455 -23.46 7.24 -9.30
CA VAL A 455 -23.47 6.09 -8.38
C VAL A 455 -24.14 6.51 -7.09
N MET A 456 -25.21 5.80 -6.75
CA MET A 456 -25.91 5.92 -5.48
C MET A 456 -25.46 4.79 -4.58
N ALA A 457 -24.94 5.14 -3.41
CA ALA A 457 -24.56 4.18 -2.38
C ALA A 457 -25.74 3.95 -1.45
N TYR A 458 -25.89 2.72 -1.00
CA TYR A 458 -26.86 2.28 0.01
C TYR A 458 -26.12 1.72 1.23
N GLY A 459 -26.88 1.27 2.22
CA GLY A 459 -26.36 0.52 3.37
C GLY A 459 -25.29 1.30 4.14
N LYS A 460 -24.17 0.63 4.45
CA LYS A 460 -23.10 1.23 5.26
C LYS A 460 -22.38 2.36 4.53
N LEU A 461 -22.14 2.24 3.22
CA LEU A 461 -21.50 3.32 2.45
C LEU A 461 -22.41 4.55 2.38
N GLY A 462 -23.70 4.32 2.13
CA GLY A 462 -24.72 5.36 2.10
C GLY A 462 -24.91 6.05 3.45
N GLY A 463 -24.81 5.29 4.55
CA GLY A 463 -24.85 5.78 5.92
C GLY A 463 -23.53 6.28 6.51
N ILE A 464 -22.41 6.29 5.78
CA ILE A 464 -21.08 6.71 6.31
C ILE A 464 -20.64 5.87 7.52
N GLU A 465 -20.83 4.56 7.40
CA GLU A 465 -20.64 3.57 8.48
C GLU A 465 -19.81 2.38 8.01
N LEU A 466 -18.90 2.61 7.05
CA LEU A 466 -18.00 1.55 6.63
C LEU A 466 -17.10 1.09 7.77
N SER A 467 -16.80 -0.21 7.72
CA SER A 467 -15.82 -0.92 8.53
C SER A 467 -14.88 -1.71 7.61
N TYR A 468 -13.75 -2.21 8.13
CA TYR A 468 -12.61 -2.76 7.38
C TYR A 468 -12.93 -3.86 6.36
N GLY A 469 -14.00 -4.64 6.58
CA GLY A 469 -14.43 -5.72 5.70
C GLY A 469 -15.79 -5.47 5.04
N SER A 470 -16.21 -4.22 4.87
CA SER A 470 -17.54 -3.90 4.34
C SER A 470 -17.59 -3.99 2.81
N ASP A 471 -18.68 -4.56 2.30
CA ASP A 471 -19.04 -4.52 0.90
C ASP A 471 -19.60 -3.14 0.52
N LEU A 472 -19.65 -2.84 -0.78
CA LEU A 472 -20.21 -1.60 -1.30
C LEU A 472 -21.57 -1.87 -1.97
N ASP A 473 -22.65 -1.43 -1.32
CA ASP A 473 -24.00 -1.48 -1.87
C ASP A 473 -24.21 -0.33 -2.87
N LEU A 474 -24.21 -0.63 -4.18
CA LEU A 474 -24.23 0.39 -5.24
C LEU A 474 -25.43 0.24 -6.18
N VAL A 475 -25.98 1.38 -6.61
CA VAL A 475 -26.96 1.49 -7.70
C VAL A 475 -26.45 2.48 -8.73
N PHE A 476 -26.40 2.05 -9.99
CA PHE A 476 -25.92 2.86 -11.10
C PHE A 476 -27.10 3.51 -11.84
N VAL A 477 -27.05 4.83 -12.00
CA VAL A 477 -28.08 5.60 -12.70
C VAL A 477 -27.45 6.46 -13.79
N PHE A 478 -28.13 6.62 -14.92
CA PHE A 478 -27.65 7.43 -16.03
C PHE A 478 -28.76 8.25 -16.72
N ASN A 479 -28.36 9.23 -17.53
CA ASN A 479 -29.23 10.03 -18.41
C ASN A 479 -28.85 9.86 -19.89
N GLY A 480 -29.77 10.22 -20.79
CA GLY A 480 -29.52 10.25 -22.24
C GLY A 480 -29.65 8.91 -22.93
N ALA A 481 -30.60 8.07 -22.50
CA ALA A 481 -30.79 6.70 -22.98
C ALA A 481 -31.15 6.59 -24.48
N ASP A 482 -31.74 7.64 -25.02
CA ASP A 482 -32.17 7.85 -26.41
C ASP A 482 -31.03 8.27 -27.35
N GLY A 483 -29.87 8.61 -26.80
CA GLY A 483 -28.71 9.03 -27.55
C GLY A 483 -27.77 7.89 -27.98
N GLN A 484 -26.72 8.28 -28.70
CA GLN A 484 -25.68 7.38 -29.20
C GLN A 484 -24.29 7.94 -28.95
N THR A 485 -23.29 7.07 -28.97
CA THR A 485 -21.87 7.44 -28.82
C THR A 485 -21.28 7.98 -30.12
N ALA A 486 -20.36 8.95 -30.01
CA ALA A 486 -19.74 9.63 -31.14
C ALA A 486 -18.28 9.22 -31.34
N GLY A 487 -18.04 7.95 -31.68
CA GLY A 487 -16.71 7.42 -31.93
C GLY A 487 -16.66 6.33 -33.00
N PRO A 488 -15.52 5.63 -33.14
CA PRO A 488 -15.29 4.71 -34.26
C PRO A 488 -16.30 3.57 -34.36
N LYS A 489 -16.82 3.11 -33.21
CA LYS A 489 -17.84 2.06 -33.12
C LYS A 489 -19.03 2.54 -32.32
N VAL A 490 -19.99 3.16 -33.00
CA VAL A 490 -21.22 3.70 -32.42
C VAL A 490 -22.04 2.59 -31.76
N ILE A 491 -22.47 2.87 -30.54
CA ILE A 491 -23.46 2.10 -29.76
C ILE A 491 -24.44 3.05 -29.08
N ASP A 492 -25.63 2.56 -28.77
CA ASP A 492 -26.62 3.32 -28.00
C ASP A 492 -26.13 3.60 -26.57
N ASN A 493 -26.51 4.75 -26.04
CA ASN A 493 -26.06 5.20 -24.71
C ASN A 493 -26.48 4.23 -23.60
N SER A 494 -27.68 3.64 -23.70
CA SER A 494 -28.12 2.59 -22.76
C SER A 494 -27.13 1.41 -22.70
N ARG A 495 -26.57 1.02 -23.85
CA ARG A 495 -25.57 -0.05 -23.93
C ARG A 495 -24.21 0.41 -23.42
N PHE A 496 -23.82 1.66 -23.72
CA PHE A 496 -22.59 2.26 -23.20
C PHE A 496 -22.60 2.31 -21.67
N TYR A 497 -23.64 2.86 -21.05
CA TYR A 497 -23.71 3.01 -19.58
C TYR A 497 -23.90 1.68 -18.86
N THR A 498 -24.58 0.70 -19.45
CA THR A 498 -24.62 -0.67 -18.92
C THR A 498 -23.21 -1.28 -18.89
N ARG A 499 -22.44 -1.12 -19.96
CA ARG A 499 -21.04 -1.57 -20.01
C ARG A 499 -20.16 -0.81 -19.03
N LEU A 500 -20.38 0.49 -18.88
CA LEU A 500 -19.64 1.31 -17.91
C LEU A 500 -19.87 0.79 -16.49
N ALA A 501 -21.13 0.57 -16.10
CA ALA A 501 -21.47 0.02 -14.78
C ALA A 501 -20.82 -1.36 -14.55
N GLN A 502 -20.93 -2.28 -15.51
CA GLN A 502 -20.28 -3.59 -15.45
C GLN A 502 -18.75 -3.48 -15.31
N ARG A 503 -18.14 -2.53 -16.03
CA ARG A 503 -16.69 -2.32 -15.99
C ARG A 503 -16.23 -1.69 -14.68
N VAL A 504 -17.00 -0.75 -14.12
CA VAL A 504 -16.77 -0.20 -12.77
C VAL A 504 -16.84 -1.31 -11.73
N THR A 505 -17.87 -2.15 -11.77
CA THR A 505 -17.98 -3.32 -10.90
C THR A 505 -16.75 -4.22 -11.03
N HIS A 506 -16.31 -4.52 -12.26
CA HIS A 506 -15.12 -5.34 -12.49
C HIS A 506 -13.84 -4.71 -11.91
N VAL A 507 -13.62 -3.41 -12.09
CA VAL A 507 -12.44 -2.72 -11.54
C VAL A 507 -12.42 -2.82 -10.01
N LEU A 508 -13.58 -2.74 -9.37
CA LEU A 508 -13.70 -2.83 -7.91
C LEU A 508 -13.55 -4.27 -7.40
N SER A 509 -14.21 -5.26 -8.03
CA SER A 509 -14.37 -6.61 -7.46
C SER A 509 -13.45 -7.69 -8.04
N ALA A 510 -12.71 -7.41 -9.12
CA ALA A 510 -11.83 -8.39 -9.72
C ALA A 510 -10.75 -8.88 -8.73
N GLN A 511 -10.56 -10.20 -8.67
CA GLN A 511 -9.55 -10.82 -7.85
C GLN A 511 -8.16 -10.68 -8.50
N MET A 512 -7.36 -9.76 -7.97
CA MET A 512 -5.96 -9.56 -8.41
C MET A 512 -4.99 -10.36 -7.52
N PHE A 513 -3.72 -10.43 -7.92
CA PHE A 513 -2.65 -10.94 -7.04
C PHE A 513 -2.59 -10.17 -5.71
N SER A 514 -2.80 -8.85 -5.77
CA SER A 514 -2.98 -7.97 -4.62
C SER A 514 -4.42 -7.93 -4.12
N GLY A 515 -5.23 -8.98 -4.31
CA GLY A 515 -6.64 -9.02 -3.89
C GLY A 515 -7.57 -8.00 -4.57
N ARG A 516 -8.84 -8.04 -4.18
CA ARG A 516 -9.91 -7.13 -4.64
C ARG A 516 -9.82 -5.72 -4.02
N LEU A 517 -10.32 -4.69 -4.71
CA LEU A 517 -10.54 -3.38 -4.08
C LEU A 517 -11.71 -3.49 -3.10
N TYR A 518 -12.90 -3.83 -3.60
CA TYR A 518 -14.09 -4.03 -2.78
C TYR A 518 -14.97 -5.10 -3.38
N GLU A 519 -15.66 -5.84 -2.53
CA GLU A 519 -16.88 -6.54 -2.97
C GLU A 519 -17.97 -5.51 -3.26
N VAL A 520 -18.73 -5.75 -4.31
CA VAL A 520 -19.78 -4.85 -4.77
C VAL A 520 -21.10 -5.61 -4.77
N ASP A 521 -22.07 -5.10 -4.01
CA ASP A 521 -23.43 -5.62 -3.96
C ASP A 521 -24.35 -4.70 -4.77
N LEU A 522 -25.05 -5.27 -5.75
CA LEU A 522 -25.97 -4.54 -6.62
C LEU A 522 -27.44 -4.91 -6.38
N ARG A 523 -27.75 -5.69 -5.33
CA ARG A 523 -29.09 -6.26 -5.11
C ARG A 523 -30.16 -5.23 -4.74
N LEU A 524 -29.76 -4.05 -4.29
CA LEU A 524 -30.68 -2.95 -3.94
C LEU A 524 -31.08 -2.07 -5.15
N ARG A 525 -30.68 -2.44 -6.37
CA ARG A 525 -31.16 -1.79 -7.59
C ARG A 525 -32.61 -2.18 -7.89
N PRO A 526 -33.37 -1.39 -8.69
CA PRO A 526 -34.71 -1.75 -9.12
C PRO A 526 -34.78 -3.17 -9.68
N ASP A 527 -35.80 -3.92 -9.28
CA ASP A 527 -36.03 -5.34 -9.64
C ASP A 527 -34.93 -6.31 -9.16
N GLY A 528 -34.04 -5.86 -8.28
CA GLY A 528 -32.97 -6.66 -7.67
C GLY A 528 -32.11 -7.37 -8.72
N ASP A 529 -31.86 -8.67 -8.52
CA ASP A 529 -31.02 -9.47 -9.42
C ASP A 529 -31.57 -9.62 -10.84
N SER A 530 -32.88 -9.47 -11.02
CA SER A 530 -33.53 -9.52 -12.34
C SER A 530 -33.49 -8.17 -13.07
N GLY A 531 -33.13 -7.09 -12.38
CA GLY A 531 -33.07 -5.75 -12.91
C GLY A 531 -31.79 -5.44 -13.70
N LEU A 532 -31.88 -4.42 -14.55
CA LEU A 532 -30.73 -3.91 -15.29
C LEU A 532 -29.63 -3.40 -14.34
N VAL A 533 -28.37 -3.65 -14.70
CA VAL A 533 -27.20 -3.22 -13.90
C VAL A 533 -27.13 -1.69 -13.77
N ALA A 534 -27.58 -0.97 -14.79
CA ALA A 534 -27.73 0.49 -14.77
C ALA A 534 -29.14 0.87 -15.24
N THR A 535 -29.76 1.82 -14.56
CA THR A 535 -31.11 2.31 -14.86
C THR A 535 -31.10 3.78 -15.26
N THR A 536 -32.10 4.23 -16.00
CA THR A 536 -32.24 5.66 -16.32
C THR A 536 -32.79 6.42 -15.12
N LEU A 537 -32.50 7.72 -14.99
CA LEU A 537 -33.11 8.55 -13.93
C LEU A 537 -34.65 8.47 -13.97
N THR A 538 -35.24 8.55 -15.16
CA THR A 538 -36.70 8.43 -15.36
C THR A 538 -37.21 7.04 -14.95
N GLY A 539 -36.49 5.98 -15.30
CA GLY A 539 -36.84 4.61 -14.92
C GLY A 539 -36.74 4.39 -13.42
N PHE A 540 -35.68 4.88 -12.79
CA PHE A 540 -35.49 4.83 -11.34
C PHE A 540 -36.58 5.61 -10.60
N ARG A 541 -36.91 6.82 -11.07
CA ARG A 541 -38.01 7.64 -10.53
C ARG A 541 -39.34 6.89 -10.58
N ARG A 542 -39.70 6.36 -11.75
CA ARG A 542 -40.96 5.61 -11.94
C ARG A 542 -41.02 4.43 -10.99
N TYR A 543 -39.95 3.65 -10.91
CA TYR A 543 -39.87 2.50 -10.02
C TYR A 543 -40.08 2.88 -8.55
N GLN A 544 -39.34 3.89 -8.06
CA GLN A 544 -39.41 4.33 -6.67
C GLN A 544 -40.80 4.86 -6.27
N LEU A 545 -41.52 5.48 -7.20
CA LEU A 545 -42.84 6.07 -6.93
C LEU A 545 -44.00 5.09 -7.14
N GLU A 546 -43.88 4.14 -8.08
CA GLU A 546 -45.01 3.31 -8.51
C GLU A 546 -44.89 1.83 -8.12
N SER A 547 -43.69 1.33 -7.81
CA SER A 547 -43.43 -0.11 -7.66
C SER A 547 -42.64 -0.51 -6.41
N ALA A 548 -41.81 0.39 -5.89
CA ALA A 548 -40.92 0.08 -4.77
C ALA A 548 -41.71 -0.24 -3.49
N TRP A 549 -41.24 -1.28 -2.77
CA TRP A 549 -41.81 -1.69 -1.50
C TRP A 549 -41.36 -0.77 -0.36
N THR A 550 -42.09 -0.78 0.77
CA THR A 550 -41.73 -0.02 1.97
C THR A 550 -40.30 -0.28 2.45
N TRP A 551 -39.82 -1.53 2.37
CA TRP A 551 -38.45 -1.88 2.78
C TRP A 551 -37.39 -1.28 1.85
N GLU A 552 -37.70 -1.04 0.57
CA GLU A 552 -36.80 -0.35 -0.36
C GLU A 552 -36.73 1.13 -0.03
N HIS A 553 -37.85 1.74 0.37
CA HIS A 553 -37.86 3.10 0.91
C HIS A 553 -37.11 3.19 2.24
N GLN A 554 -37.16 2.16 3.10
CA GLN A 554 -36.30 2.08 4.30
C GLN A 554 -34.82 2.07 3.92
N ALA A 555 -34.43 1.27 2.93
CA ALA A 555 -33.06 1.25 2.43
C ALA A 555 -32.65 2.61 1.82
N LEU A 556 -33.59 3.30 1.15
CA LEU A 556 -33.39 4.62 0.56
C LEU A 556 -33.09 5.71 1.61
N VAL A 557 -33.61 5.60 2.84
CA VAL A 557 -33.24 6.50 3.95
C VAL A 557 -31.72 6.53 4.12
N ARG A 558 -31.07 5.38 4.03
CA ARG A 558 -29.62 5.19 4.20
C ARG A 558 -28.85 5.21 2.88
N SER A 559 -29.34 5.99 1.91
CA SER A 559 -28.70 6.12 0.60
C SER A 559 -28.26 7.55 0.30
N ARG A 560 -27.24 7.71 -0.55
CA ARG A 560 -26.76 9.01 -1.05
C ARG A 560 -25.90 8.84 -2.30
N THR A 561 -25.72 9.92 -3.05
CA THR A 561 -24.85 9.94 -4.22
C THR A 561 -23.37 10.08 -3.83
N VAL A 562 -22.55 9.14 -4.29
CA VAL A 562 -21.12 9.05 -3.92
C VAL A 562 -20.17 9.45 -5.04
N ALA A 563 -20.55 9.24 -6.29
CA ALA A 563 -19.70 9.53 -7.44
C ALA A 563 -20.53 9.81 -8.71
N GLY A 564 -19.87 10.39 -9.72
CA GLY A 564 -20.46 10.70 -11.02
C GLY A 564 -20.79 12.18 -11.25
N ASP A 565 -21.55 12.45 -12.31
CA ASP A 565 -21.78 13.80 -12.83
C ASP A 565 -22.59 14.68 -11.85
N PRO A 566 -22.15 15.92 -11.54
CA PRO A 566 -22.77 16.76 -10.51
C PRO A 566 -24.27 17.04 -10.73
N SER A 567 -24.69 17.27 -11.98
CA SER A 567 -26.09 17.55 -12.31
C SER A 567 -27.00 16.34 -12.04
N LEU A 568 -26.59 15.15 -12.48
CA LEU A 568 -27.35 13.92 -12.26
C LEU A 568 -27.39 13.55 -10.77
N ARG A 569 -26.29 13.77 -10.04
CA ARG A 569 -26.26 13.58 -8.58
C ARG A 569 -27.28 14.49 -7.88
N ALA A 570 -27.33 15.77 -8.24
CA ALA A 570 -28.31 16.69 -7.68
C ALA A 570 -29.76 16.24 -7.95
N SER A 571 -30.05 15.76 -9.16
CA SER A 571 -31.36 15.23 -9.52
C SER A 571 -31.74 13.96 -8.74
N LEU A 572 -30.77 13.07 -8.48
CA LEU A 572 -30.98 11.88 -7.66
C LEU A 572 -31.25 12.22 -6.19
N GLU A 573 -30.50 13.16 -5.61
CA GLU A 573 -30.76 13.63 -4.25
C GLU A 573 -32.15 14.28 -4.14
N GLN A 574 -32.56 15.01 -5.18
CA GLN A 574 -33.90 15.60 -5.21
C GLN A 574 -35.00 14.53 -5.29
N LEU A 575 -34.81 13.49 -6.12
CA LEU A 575 -35.72 12.35 -6.18
C LEU A 575 -35.78 11.60 -4.84
N ARG A 576 -34.62 11.37 -4.20
CA ARG A 576 -34.57 10.75 -2.87
C ARG A 576 -35.41 11.54 -1.88
N ARG A 577 -35.24 12.87 -1.83
CA ARG A 577 -36.06 13.73 -0.95
C ARG A 577 -37.54 13.59 -1.25
N GLU A 578 -37.93 13.66 -2.52
CA GLU A 578 -39.32 13.51 -2.92
C GLU A 578 -39.92 12.19 -2.39
N VAL A 579 -39.26 11.06 -2.63
CA VAL A 579 -39.71 9.74 -2.17
C VAL A 579 -39.80 9.68 -0.64
N LEU A 580 -38.79 10.18 0.08
CA LEU A 580 -38.80 10.16 1.54
C LEU A 580 -39.93 11.03 2.11
N THR A 581 -40.22 12.18 1.49
CA THR A 581 -41.27 13.12 1.93
C THR A 581 -42.69 12.76 1.48
N MET A 582 -42.90 11.60 0.84
CA MET A 582 -44.24 11.14 0.50
C MET A 582 -45.10 10.94 1.76
N PRO A 583 -46.38 11.36 1.75
CA PRO A 583 -47.29 11.10 2.86
C PRO A 583 -47.55 9.58 2.98
N ARG A 584 -47.47 9.06 4.21
CA ARG A 584 -47.70 7.64 4.51
C ARG A 584 -48.67 7.51 5.67
N ASP A 585 -49.49 6.47 5.63
CA ASP A 585 -50.27 6.06 6.80
C ASP A 585 -49.32 5.44 7.84
N ALA A 586 -49.26 6.06 9.02
CA ALA A 586 -48.34 5.66 10.08
C ALA A 586 -48.61 4.24 10.61
N LEU A 587 -49.87 3.80 10.62
CA LEU A 587 -50.24 2.47 11.09
C LEU A 587 -49.80 1.40 10.08
N VAL A 588 -50.07 1.63 8.79
CA VAL A 588 -49.63 0.72 7.72
C VAL A 588 -48.09 0.63 7.66
N LEU A 589 -47.42 1.78 7.75
CA LEU A 589 -45.96 1.85 7.75
C LEU A 589 -45.34 1.12 8.95
N SER A 590 -45.86 1.37 10.17
CA SER A 590 -45.33 0.73 11.39
C SER A 590 -45.46 -0.79 11.35
N VAL A 591 -46.59 -1.33 10.87
CA VAL A 591 -46.77 -2.78 10.67
C VAL A 591 -45.76 -3.32 9.65
N ALA A 592 -45.63 -2.68 8.48
CA ALA A 592 -44.72 -3.13 7.44
C ALA A 592 -43.25 -3.17 7.90
N VAL A 593 -42.80 -2.15 8.64
CA VAL A 593 -41.43 -2.08 9.18
C VAL A 593 -41.19 -3.18 10.22
N ARG A 594 -42.16 -3.40 11.11
CA ARG A 594 -42.08 -4.45 12.16
C ARG A 594 -42.07 -5.85 11.55
N ASP A 595 -42.96 -6.13 10.62
CA ASP A 595 -43.04 -7.43 9.95
C ASP A 595 -41.74 -7.77 9.23
N MET A 596 -41.14 -6.78 8.56
CA MET A 596 -39.83 -6.94 7.94
C MET A 596 -38.73 -7.22 8.97
N ARG A 597 -38.73 -6.51 10.11
CA ARG A 597 -37.76 -6.75 11.18
C ARG A 597 -37.89 -8.15 11.78
N HIS A 598 -39.12 -8.59 12.06
CA HIS A 598 -39.38 -9.93 12.60
C HIS A 598 -38.97 -11.01 11.60
N LYS A 599 -39.25 -10.83 10.30
CA LYS A 599 -38.79 -11.75 9.25
C LYS A 599 -37.27 -11.91 9.27
N MET A 600 -36.52 -10.80 9.37
CA MET A 600 -35.06 -10.85 9.49
C MET A 600 -34.59 -11.60 10.75
N LEU A 601 -35.27 -11.43 11.89
CA LEU A 601 -34.96 -12.18 13.11
C LEU A 601 -35.22 -13.68 12.94
N THR A 602 -36.36 -14.07 12.37
CA THR A 602 -36.72 -15.49 12.18
C THR A 602 -35.74 -16.20 11.27
N GLU A 603 -35.35 -15.57 10.16
CA GLU A 603 -34.34 -16.11 9.23
C GLU A 603 -32.99 -16.32 9.94
N GLN A 604 -32.62 -15.44 10.86
CA GLN A 604 -31.37 -15.52 11.62
C GLN A 604 -31.38 -16.61 12.71
N VAL A 605 -32.48 -16.76 13.48
CA VAL A 605 -32.60 -17.81 14.51
C VAL A 605 -32.50 -19.20 13.89
N SER A 606 -32.94 -19.36 12.63
CA SER A 606 -32.78 -20.62 11.91
C SER A 606 -31.31 -21.02 11.65
N MET A 607 -30.38 -20.06 11.68
CA MET A 607 -28.95 -20.25 11.40
C MET A 607 -28.07 -20.41 12.66
N ASN A 608 -28.47 -19.90 13.82
CA ASN A 608 -27.69 -19.94 15.06
C ASN A 608 -28.26 -20.95 16.07
N ARG A 609 -27.81 -22.21 16.01
CA ARG A 609 -28.05 -23.21 17.06
C ARG A 609 -26.86 -23.27 18.02
N GLY A 610 -26.89 -22.47 19.08
CA GLY A 610 -26.07 -22.68 20.27
C GLY A 610 -25.31 -21.45 20.79
N VAL A 611 -25.37 -21.29 22.11
CA VAL A 611 -24.69 -20.33 23.01
C VAL A 611 -25.44 -19.00 23.26
N GLU A 612 -25.60 -18.67 24.56
CA GLU A 612 -26.15 -17.43 25.13
C GLU A 612 -25.25 -16.20 24.87
N ARG A 613 -24.98 -15.84 23.61
CA ARG A 613 -24.24 -14.63 23.24
C ARG A 613 -25.15 -13.58 22.63
N PHE A 614 -24.80 -12.31 22.81
CA PHE A 614 -25.53 -11.18 22.22
C PHE A 614 -24.86 -10.77 20.91
N ASP A 615 -25.57 -10.89 19.79
CA ASP A 615 -25.15 -10.30 18.50
C ASP A 615 -25.47 -8.80 18.53
N ILE A 616 -24.46 -7.99 18.80
CA ILE A 616 -24.60 -6.54 19.00
C ILE A 616 -25.17 -5.82 17.79
N LYS A 617 -25.05 -6.42 16.60
CA LYS A 617 -25.60 -5.89 15.37
C LYS A 617 -27.05 -6.31 15.20
N ARG A 618 -27.32 -7.61 15.27
CA ARG A 618 -28.56 -8.18 14.72
C ARG A 618 -29.61 -8.56 15.75
N ASP A 619 -29.24 -8.80 17.00
CA ASP A 619 -30.20 -9.18 18.03
C ASP A 619 -31.09 -7.99 18.44
N GLN A 620 -32.22 -8.30 19.07
CA GLN A 620 -33.09 -7.32 19.72
C GLN A 620 -32.30 -6.42 20.68
N GLY A 621 -32.46 -5.10 20.55
CA GLY A 621 -31.69 -4.09 21.28
C GLY A 621 -30.29 -3.81 20.71
N GLY A 622 -29.96 -4.37 19.55
CA GLY A 622 -28.73 -4.13 18.80
C GLY A 622 -28.83 -2.98 17.80
N ILE A 623 -27.82 -2.83 16.95
CA ILE A 623 -27.71 -1.74 15.96
C ILE A 623 -28.89 -1.73 14.98
N VAL A 624 -29.29 -2.90 14.46
CA VAL A 624 -30.35 -2.99 13.45
C VAL A 624 -31.68 -2.46 13.97
N ASP A 625 -31.99 -2.61 15.26
CA ASP A 625 -33.22 -2.05 15.83
C ASP A 625 -33.19 -0.51 15.84
N ILE A 626 -32.03 0.08 16.13
CA ILE A 626 -31.84 1.54 16.10
C ILE A 626 -32.02 2.03 14.66
N GLU A 627 -31.39 1.37 13.68
CA GLU A 627 -31.52 1.70 12.27
C GLU A 627 -32.97 1.63 11.79
N PHE A 628 -33.70 0.55 12.15
CA PHE A 628 -35.10 0.36 11.76
C PHE A 628 -36.02 1.44 12.34
N VAL A 629 -35.85 1.79 13.61
CA VAL A 629 -36.63 2.87 14.23
C VAL A 629 -36.34 4.21 13.59
N VAL A 630 -35.06 4.54 13.33
CA VAL A 630 -34.71 5.79 12.66
C VAL A 630 -35.28 5.85 11.24
N GLN A 631 -35.18 4.75 10.47
CA GLN A 631 -35.79 4.67 9.14
C GLN A 631 -37.31 4.84 9.18
N TYR A 632 -37.98 4.18 10.12
CA TYR A 632 -39.42 4.33 10.34
C TYR A 632 -39.79 5.78 10.62
N LEU A 633 -39.12 6.42 11.59
CA LEU A 633 -39.41 7.80 11.98
C LEU A 633 -39.18 8.79 10.82
N VAL A 634 -38.11 8.59 10.04
CA VAL A 634 -37.88 9.40 8.84
C VAL A 634 -39.03 9.23 7.85
N LEU A 635 -39.42 7.99 7.51
CA LEU A 635 -40.49 7.74 6.54
C LEU A 635 -41.88 8.20 7.04
N ALA A 636 -42.12 8.17 8.35
CA ALA A 636 -43.37 8.60 8.96
C ALA A 636 -43.51 10.12 9.03
N HIS A 637 -42.41 10.84 9.25
CA HIS A 637 -42.43 12.27 9.58
C HIS A 637 -41.82 13.19 8.52
N ALA A 638 -41.09 12.67 7.51
CA ALA A 638 -40.43 13.52 6.52
C ALA A 638 -41.41 14.34 5.65
N SER A 639 -42.67 13.92 5.50
CA SER A 639 -43.70 14.71 4.80
C SER A 639 -44.04 16.02 5.54
N GLU A 640 -43.99 16.01 6.87
CA GLU A 640 -44.19 17.18 7.74
C GLU A 640 -42.89 17.94 7.97
N TYR A 641 -41.77 17.21 8.12
CA TYR A 641 -40.45 17.74 8.40
C TYR A 641 -39.44 17.34 7.31
N PRO A 642 -39.39 18.05 6.15
CA PRO A 642 -38.49 17.70 5.04
C PRO A 642 -37.00 17.68 5.39
N ALA A 643 -36.59 18.33 6.49
CA ALA A 643 -35.21 18.28 7.01
C ALA A 643 -34.75 16.83 7.28
N LEU A 644 -35.66 15.92 7.62
CA LEU A 644 -35.36 14.50 7.84
C LEU A 644 -34.86 13.77 6.58
N ALA A 645 -35.05 14.35 5.39
CA ALA A 645 -34.53 13.82 4.14
C ALA A 645 -33.14 14.39 3.76
N GLN A 646 -32.53 15.24 4.59
CA GLN A 646 -31.23 15.87 4.29
C GLN A 646 -30.05 14.89 4.44
N TRP A 647 -30.03 14.13 5.53
CA TRP A 647 -28.93 13.24 5.89
C TRP A 647 -29.30 11.76 5.66
N SER A 648 -28.32 10.87 5.73
CA SER A 648 -28.48 9.43 5.49
C SER A 648 -27.82 8.54 6.55
N ASP A 649 -26.96 9.10 7.40
CA ASP A 649 -26.33 8.42 8.54
C ASP A 649 -27.20 8.53 9.79
N VAL A 650 -27.11 7.52 10.64
CA VAL A 650 -27.99 7.39 11.83
C VAL A 650 -27.83 8.55 12.82
N ILE A 651 -26.60 9.04 13.04
CA ILE A 651 -26.34 10.07 14.06
C ILE A 651 -26.97 11.41 13.68
N ARG A 652 -26.70 11.93 12.48
CA ARG A 652 -27.32 13.20 12.05
C ARG A 652 -28.83 13.08 11.88
N LEU A 653 -29.34 11.88 11.54
CA LEU A 653 -30.79 11.63 11.53
C LEU A 653 -31.40 11.69 12.94
N LEU A 654 -30.75 11.09 13.95
CA LEU A 654 -31.18 11.20 15.36
C LEU A 654 -31.15 12.66 15.85
N GLU A 655 -30.10 13.40 15.54
CA GLU A 655 -29.99 14.84 15.85
C GLU A 655 -31.12 15.64 15.17
N THR A 656 -31.42 15.35 13.91
CA THR A 656 -32.49 16.04 13.17
C THR A 656 -33.85 15.69 13.76
N LEU A 657 -34.10 14.42 14.12
CA LEU A 657 -35.33 13.97 14.76
C LEU A 657 -35.57 14.63 16.12
N GLU A 658 -34.51 14.88 16.89
CA GLU A 658 -34.58 15.67 18.13
C GLU A 658 -34.91 17.14 17.84
N GLN A 659 -34.21 17.76 16.89
CA GLN A 659 -34.39 19.18 16.55
C GLN A 659 -35.81 19.51 16.08
N VAL A 660 -36.45 18.59 15.35
CA VAL A 660 -37.84 18.75 14.89
C VAL A 660 -38.88 18.29 15.92
N GLY A 661 -38.44 17.78 17.09
CA GLY A 661 -39.32 17.41 18.20
C GLY A 661 -40.01 16.05 18.06
N VAL A 662 -39.60 15.21 17.10
CA VAL A 662 -40.12 13.83 16.95
C VAL A 662 -39.53 12.91 18.02
N LEU A 663 -38.27 13.13 18.40
CA LEU A 663 -37.63 12.48 19.54
C LEU A 663 -37.47 13.45 20.70
N SER A 664 -37.63 12.95 21.93
CA SER A 664 -37.16 13.69 23.10
C SER A 664 -35.62 13.66 23.18
N ALA A 665 -35.04 14.66 23.84
CA ALA A 665 -33.59 14.72 24.06
C ALA A 665 -33.04 13.45 24.75
N ASP A 666 -33.80 12.86 25.69
CA ASP A 666 -33.41 11.62 26.36
C ASP A 666 -33.39 10.42 25.39
N GLN A 667 -34.41 10.28 24.53
CA GLN A 667 -34.46 9.21 23.53
C GLN A 667 -33.33 9.34 22.52
N ALA A 668 -33.09 10.55 22.00
CA ALA A 668 -32.02 10.82 21.05
C ALA A 668 -30.63 10.55 21.67
N ALA A 669 -30.41 10.97 22.91
CA ALA A 669 -29.15 10.73 23.62
C ALA A 669 -28.90 9.24 23.87
N VAL A 670 -29.92 8.48 24.29
CA VAL A 670 -29.80 7.02 24.50
C VAL A 670 -29.46 6.32 23.20
N LEU A 671 -30.22 6.57 22.12
CA LEU A 671 -30.00 5.90 20.85
C LEU A 671 -28.64 6.26 20.24
N SER A 672 -28.25 7.54 20.27
CA SER A 672 -26.97 8.00 19.72
C SER A 672 -25.79 7.39 20.49
N SER A 673 -25.81 7.46 21.82
CA SER A 673 -24.76 6.91 22.67
C SER A 673 -24.61 5.39 22.47
N ARG A 674 -25.72 4.66 22.45
CA ARG A 674 -25.70 3.19 22.28
C ARG A 674 -25.24 2.79 20.88
N TYR A 675 -25.70 3.50 19.86
CA TYR A 675 -25.27 3.29 18.49
C TYR A 675 -23.74 3.46 18.35
N LEU A 676 -23.17 4.53 18.90
CA LEU A 676 -21.71 4.76 18.88
C LEU A 676 -20.92 3.68 19.62
N ILE A 677 -21.37 3.28 20.81
CA ILE A 677 -20.72 2.22 21.60
C ILE A 677 -20.74 0.90 20.84
N TYR A 678 -21.89 0.54 20.27
CA TYR A 678 -22.03 -0.71 19.53
C TYR A 678 -21.20 -0.73 18.26
N ARG A 679 -21.14 0.40 17.54
CA ARG A 679 -20.31 0.51 16.34
C ARG A 679 -18.81 0.44 16.67
N SER A 680 -18.40 1.06 17.78
CA SER A 680 -17.02 0.94 18.28
C SER A 680 -16.65 -0.50 18.66
N ALA A 681 -17.57 -1.22 19.31
CA ALA A 681 -17.37 -2.63 19.61
C ALA A 681 -17.26 -3.48 18.33
N LEU A 682 -18.08 -3.21 17.31
CA LEU A 682 -17.97 -3.89 16.01
C LEU A 682 -16.63 -3.65 15.31
N HIS A 683 -16.09 -2.44 15.35
CA HIS A 683 -14.75 -2.17 14.82
C HIS A 683 -13.67 -2.94 15.60
N GLY A 684 -13.74 -2.92 16.93
CA GLY A 684 -12.85 -3.69 17.78
C GLY A 684 -12.88 -5.19 17.45
N LEU A 685 -14.06 -5.77 17.29
CA LEU A 685 -14.25 -7.17 16.90
C LEU A 685 -13.65 -7.45 15.51
N ALA A 686 -13.91 -6.57 14.54
CA ALA A 686 -13.33 -6.69 13.19
C ALA A 686 -11.79 -6.69 13.24
N LEU A 687 -11.18 -5.85 14.07
CA LEU A 687 -9.72 -5.81 14.28
C LEU A 687 -9.19 -7.06 15.01
N GLN A 688 -10.02 -7.77 15.78
CA GLN A 688 -9.65 -9.06 16.35
C GLN A 688 -9.89 -10.25 15.40
N GLY A 689 -10.47 -10.02 14.22
CA GLY A 689 -10.91 -11.09 13.33
C GLY A 689 -12.08 -11.91 13.89
N ALA A 690 -12.84 -11.33 14.82
CA ALA A 690 -13.98 -11.96 15.48
C ALA A 690 -15.32 -11.59 14.80
N ASP A 691 -16.34 -12.42 15.00
CA ASP A 691 -17.71 -12.17 14.53
C ASP A 691 -18.44 -11.13 15.41
N THR A 692 -19.67 -10.77 15.09
CA THR A 692 -20.45 -9.70 15.76
C THR A 692 -20.97 -10.04 17.17
N GLN A 693 -20.56 -11.17 17.73
CA GLN A 693 -21.03 -11.67 19.02
C GLN A 693 -20.16 -11.17 20.18
N VAL A 694 -20.81 -10.67 21.24
CA VAL A 694 -20.17 -10.21 22.48
C VAL A 694 -20.69 -10.95 23.70
N GLU A 695 -19.88 -10.98 24.76
CA GLU A 695 -20.31 -11.46 26.07
C GLU A 695 -21.44 -10.55 26.60
N PRO A 696 -22.61 -11.09 26.98
CA PRO A 696 -23.78 -10.27 27.32
C PRO A 696 -23.52 -9.26 28.44
N GLY A 697 -22.72 -9.64 29.45
CA GLY A 697 -22.54 -8.92 30.71
C GLY A 697 -22.17 -7.43 30.58
N ALA A 698 -21.34 -7.07 29.60
CA ALA A 698 -20.90 -5.69 29.41
C ALA A 698 -21.97 -4.79 28.74
N HIS A 699 -22.95 -5.39 28.06
CA HIS A 699 -23.91 -4.67 27.21
C HIS A 699 -25.38 -4.85 27.63
N VAL A 700 -25.70 -5.70 28.61
CA VAL A 700 -27.10 -5.97 29.04
C VAL A 700 -27.89 -4.69 29.33
N ALA A 701 -27.34 -3.80 30.17
CA ALA A 701 -28.04 -2.57 30.55
C ALA A 701 -28.30 -1.66 29.34
N GLY A 702 -27.34 -1.56 28.42
CA GLY A 702 -27.49 -0.79 27.20
C GLY A 702 -28.50 -1.40 26.23
N ARG A 703 -28.50 -2.72 26.11
CA ARG A 703 -29.47 -3.48 25.31
C ARG A 703 -30.90 -3.23 25.78
N GLU A 704 -31.15 -3.33 27.08
CA GLU A 704 -32.49 -3.09 27.64
C GLU A 704 -32.92 -1.61 27.52
N GLN A 705 -31.99 -0.65 27.57
CA GLN A 705 -32.29 0.74 27.27
C GLN A 705 -32.72 0.92 25.81
N VAL A 706 -31.98 0.36 24.85
CA VAL A 706 -32.34 0.40 23.43
C VAL A 706 -33.72 -0.23 23.23
N LYS A 707 -33.95 -1.45 23.74
CA LYS A 707 -35.25 -2.13 23.63
C LYS A 707 -36.40 -1.29 24.15
N ARG A 708 -36.24 -0.66 25.33
CA ARG A 708 -37.28 0.19 25.92
C ARG A 708 -37.59 1.39 25.04
N VAL A 709 -36.57 2.08 24.54
CA VAL A 709 -36.74 3.27 23.71
C VAL A 709 -37.32 2.91 22.35
N THR A 710 -36.81 1.85 21.70
CA THR A 710 -37.31 1.42 20.40
C THR A 710 -38.73 0.89 20.47
N GLU A 711 -39.10 0.18 21.54
CA GLU A 711 -40.49 -0.27 21.78
C GLU A 711 -41.45 0.90 22.03
N ALA A 712 -41.00 1.97 22.70
CA ALA A 712 -41.82 3.16 22.89
C ALA A 712 -42.06 3.93 21.57
N LEU A 713 -41.09 3.92 20.66
CA LEU A 713 -41.15 4.63 19.38
C LEU A 713 -41.85 3.82 18.28
N LEU A 714 -41.71 2.49 18.30
CA LEU A 714 -42.32 1.57 17.35
C LEU A 714 -42.89 0.36 18.13
N PRO A 715 -44.10 0.49 18.71
CA PRO A 715 -44.68 -0.55 19.56
C PRO A 715 -44.83 -1.90 18.87
N GLY A 716 -44.41 -2.95 19.56
CA GLY A 716 -44.39 -4.34 19.12
C GLY A 716 -43.21 -4.69 18.22
N LEU A 717 -42.13 -3.90 18.23
CA LEU A 717 -40.85 -4.24 17.59
C LEU A 717 -40.08 -5.30 18.38
N GLN A 718 -40.25 -5.31 19.71
CA GLN A 718 -39.61 -6.25 20.62
C GLN A 718 -40.48 -7.49 20.91
N ALA A 719 -41.66 -7.58 20.30
CA ALA A 719 -42.54 -8.74 20.44
C ALA A 719 -41.91 -9.95 19.73
N THR A 720 -41.76 -11.06 20.46
CA THR A 720 -41.26 -12.33 19.92
C THR A 720 -42.38 -13.23 19.45
#